data_AF-A0A0R2LB35-F1
#
_entry.id   AF-A0A0R2LB35-F1
#
_cell.length_a   1.000
_cell.length_b   1.000
_cell.length_c   1.000
_cell.angle_alpha   90.00
_cell.angle_beta   90.00
_cell.angle_gamma   90.00
#
_symmetry.space_group_name_H-M   'P 1'
#
loop_
_entity.id
_entity.type
_entity.pdbx_description
1 polymer ?
#
loop_
_entity_poly.entity_id
_entity_poly.type
_entity_poly.pdbx_seq_one_letter_code
_entity_poly.pdbx_strand_id
1 'polypeptide(L)'
;MTKKLSKKNVDRLTRSLKVVKVEKDVENAWRELFSSYYSDAESKKNGSPIMSPYDTDGYIEVSNEMLNPLRILLEFKFKTNLNKLSDRVRITAQCIHYLRKFSKEKEAVIPNIIVGADEDQAFVLYVPNFLKYLDRDYNWESSPSSAWKDDPKLVNDLTKDKNMSVWVYTIDADNSSQRFDNVKSLFEEIKYLVEQPEDRSYKVQVTDVNMDELFSNFEKASFVDPKSVKTRTAVNIFMQTMIGNNQDYYLVPNNPNQLHIPGDKKISVNGSAIQAYFKHFDRNIKPSEKDKMFAIADRLIEDHSRRNKGDFWTPTIWANEANKMIEDVVGADYKEKSIVWDSASGTKNLTRDFKYSKLYSSTFFDEEINMSTKYNPNSVSFQYDFLNDDFYINNKEHGEYKTPVNTPNSDDWKMPDELFNDLINSGNKPIIFYTNPPYATANDLHANGKHKSGIAKNFVNDYMKIKKNGKSEYGNASQQLYAQFMVRMLKIIEDFNLKNVYIALFTNARFMSGGDYFRKFNGKFFSKFKFQKGCLLNAGEFADTSDQWPIMFSIYKLRSNYLDESIAENQKHEFEVKETKWENDNLSIRKYTKKIMETVYKEDALNYWAKETLKKHPEFSDTYPQLGKAMEESSGKSPRGKLYEGSLGFMVNNSNNIGKGTYQGGVYIFTSSAYESNGFNVMPENFDRAVVNFAARRTIAPNWITAQDNYKKPNVSDPIYSEFVNDSLIMSLFDNQSYQAAYRNWNDFNNIKGYKNRWANQWFWLDKEWIKNKADEKNSPVVFDDIRDDSDRFVAKEIKKRKFSEEASDVIMLSQMLYEEQLSSRQSSIIDLPQLSLEAWDIGWYQMKQINNIFPSKTMDWLKEKISKLKLKCEKNVYELNMLIK
;
A
#
# COMPACT_ATOMS: atom_id res chain seq x y z
N MET A 1 -40.65 -7.38 -21.85
CA MET A 1 -40.96 -6.51 -20.70
C MET A 1 -39.75 -6.54 -19.76
N THR A 2 -38.83 -5.59 -19.88
CA THR A 2 -37.65 -5.52 -18.98
C THR A 2 -38.10 -5.40 -17.52
N LYS A 3 -37.61 -6.29 -16.65
CA LYS A 3 -37.84 -6.17 -15.21
C LYS A 3 -37.16 -4.89 -14.71
N LYS A 4 -37.77 -4.21 -13.73
CA LYS A 4 -37.07 -3.14 -12.99
C LYS A 4 -35.82 -3.73 -12.31
N LEU A 5 -34.67 -3.09 -12.53
CA LEU A 5 -33.45 -3.35 -11.76
C LEU A 5 -33.79 -3.24 -10.27
N SER A 6 -33.38 -4.23 -9.47
CA SER A 6 -33.63 -4.24 -8.03
C SER A 6 -32.34 -4.08 -7.25
N LYS A 7 -32.40 -3.36 -6.12
CA LYS A 7 -31.27 -3.20 -5.20
C LYS A 7 -30.67 -4.54 -4.78
N LYS A 8 -31.54 -5.56 -4.56
CA LYS A 8 -31.14 -6.94 -4.29
C LYS A 8 -30.26 -7.56 -5.37
N ASN A 9 -30.54 -7.33 -6.65
CA ASN A 9 -29.73 -7.86 -7.75
C ASN A 9 -28.36 -7.16 -7.82
N VAL A 10 -28.33 -5.83 -7.59
CA VAL A 10 -27.08 -5.07 -7.52
C VAL A 10 -26.22 -5.49 -6.33
N ASP A 11 -26.79 -5.63 -5.14
CA ASP A 11 -26.04 -6.11 -3.97
C ASP A 11 -25.56 -7.56 -4.15
N ARG A 12 -26.21 -8.37 -4.99
CA ARG A 12 -25.74 -9.70 -5.34
C ARG A 12 -24.56 -9.66 -6.30
N LEU A 13 -24.60 -8.79 -7.32
CA LEU A 13 -23.46 -8.51 -8.19
C LEU A 13 -22.25 -8.11 -7.34
N THR A 14 -22.39 -7.07 -6.48
CA THR A 14 -21.30 -6.59 -5.62
C THR A 14 -20.71 -7.68 -4.74
N ARG A 15 -21.55 -8.51 -4.10
CA ARG A 15 -21.06 -9.63 -3.28
C ARG A 15 -20.30 -10.67 -4.08
N SER A 16 -20.73 -10.95 -5.30
CA SER A 16 -20.08 -11.92 -6.18
C SER A 16 -18.74 -11.38 -6.68
N LEU A 17 -18.68 -10.10 -7.07
CA LEU A 17 -17.46 -9.41 -7.50
C LEU A 17 -16.41 -9.30 -6.38
N LYS A 18 -16.81 -9.22 -5.09
CA LYS A 18 -15.87 -9.14 -3.95
C LYS A 18 -15.05 -10.40 -3.69
N VAL A 19 -15.43 -11.54 -4.24
CA VAL A 19 -14.77 -12.84 -3.97
C VAL A 19 -14.13 -13.47 -5.21
N VAL A 20 -14.09 -12.74 -6.32
CA VAL A 20 -13.56 -13.21 -7.60
C VAL A 20 -12.05 -13.45 -7.53
N LYS A 21 -11.58 -14.51 -8.19
CA LYS A 21 -10.16 -14.89 -8.25
C LYS A 21 -9.61 -14.93 -9.67
N VAL A 22 -10.50 -15.10 -10.65
CA VAL A 22 -10.17 -15.17 -12.08
C VAL A 22 -11.21 -14.41 -12.91
N GLU A 23 -10.87 -14.09 -14.16
CA GLU A 23 -11.75 -13.39 -15.12
C GLU A 23 -13.10 -14.08 -15.31
N LYS A 24 -13.12 -15.42 -15.27
CA LYS A 24 -14.36 -16.20 -15.39
C LYS A 24 -15.34 -15.95 -14.23
N ASP A 25 -14.86 -15.62 -13.04
CA ASP A 25 -15.73 -15.31 -11.90
C ASP A 25 -16.41 -13.94 -12.10
N VAL A 26 -15.67 -12.97 -12.65
CA VAL A 26 -16.18 -11.64 -13.02
C VAL A 26 -17.24 -11.78 -14.10
N GLU A 27 -16.95 -12.55 -15.15
CA GLU A 27 -17.90 -12.88 -16.21
C GLU A 27 -19.20 -13.47 -15.63
N ASN A 28 -19.09 -14.49 -14.78
CA ASN A 28 -20.26 -15.15 -14.19
C ASN A 28 -21.14 -14.18 -13.36
N ALA A 29 -20.51 -13.30 -12.57
CA ALA A 29 -21.22 -12.32 -11.75
C ALA A 29 -22.00 -11.31 -12.60
N TRP A 30 -21.37 -10.76 -13.65
CA TRP A 30 -22.02 -9.82 -14.56
C TRP A 30 -23.09 -10.49 -15.41
N ARG A 31 -22.83 -11.69 -15.96
CA ARG A 31 -23.82 -12.44 -16.72
C ARG A 31 -25.07 -12.72 -15.88
N GLU A 32 -24.92 -13.05 -14.61
CA GLU A 32 -26.07 -13.22 -13.71
C GLU A 32 -26.92 -11.95 -13.58
N LEU A 33 -26.29 -10.78 -13.40
CA LEU A 33 -27.01 -9.50 -13.33
C LEU A 33 -27.77 -9.22 -14.63
N PHE A 34 -27.08 -9.30 -15.77
CA PHE A 34 -27.66 -9.04 -17.09
C PHE A 34 -28.77 -10.04 -17.43
N SER A 35 -28.58 -11.33 -17.15
CA SER A 35 -29.64 -12.34 -17.30
C SER A 35 -30.85 -12.02 -16.45
N SER A 36 -30.66 -11.56 -15.20
CA SER A 36 -31.78 -11.20 -14.31
C SER A 36 -32.59 -10.00 -14.80
N TYR A 37 -31.93 -9.05 -15.47
CA TYR A 37 -32.52 -7.81 -15.98
C TYR A 37 -33.27 -8.04 -17.31
N TYR A 38 -32.68 -8.81 -18.23
CA TYR A 38 -33.21 -9.07 -19.57
C TYR A 38 -34.00 -10.39 -19.70
N SER A 39 -34.28 -11.13 -18.62
CA SER A 39 -35.12 -12.32 -18.68
C SER A 39 -36.61 -11.98 -18.95
N ASP A 40 -37.15 -12.34 -20.11
CA ASP A 40 -38.59 -12.36 -20.41
C ASP A 40 -39.20 -13.77 -20.18
N ALA A 41 -40.53 -13.90 -20.29
CA ALA A 41 -41.25 -15.16 -19.98
C ALA A 41 -40.87 -16.35 -20.89
N GLU A 42 -40.42 -16.09 -22.12
CA GLU A 42 -39.96 -17.13 -23.07
C GLU A 42 -38.54 -17.63 -22.78
N SER A 43 -37.62 -16.78 -22.31
CA SER A 43 -36.24 -17.22 -22.02
C SER A 43 -36.17 -18.22 -20.87
N LYS A 44 -37.16 -18.21 -19.96
CA LYS A 44 -37.30 -19.24 -18.92
C LYS A 44 -37.58 -20.65 -19.47
N LYS A 45 -38.06 -20.80 -20.70
CA LYS A 45 -38.31 -22.11 -21.34
C LYS A 45 -37.13 -22.63 -22.17
N ASN A 46 -36.27 -21.75 -22.71
CA ASN A 46 -35.23 -22.11 -23.70
C ASN A 46 -33.77 -21.93 -23.23
N GLY A 47 -33.51 -21.39 -22.04
CA GLY A 47 -32.14 -21.19 -21.50
C GLY A 47 -31.78 -19.73 -21.22
N SER A 48 -30.54 -19.47 -20.80
CA SER A 48 -30.06 -18.10 -20.46
C SER A 48 -30.25 -17.13 -21.63
N PRO A 49 -30.70 -15.87 -21.40
CA PRO A 49 -30.83 -14.87 -22.46
C PRO A 49 -29.48 -14.36 -23.03
N ILE A 50 -28.35 -14.86 -22.50
CA ILE A 50 -27.00 -14.47 -22.93
C ILE A 50 -26.36 -15.62 -23.71
N MET A 51 -26.06 -15.37 -24.98
CA MET A 51 -25.30 -16.25 -25.86
C MET A 51 -23.80 -15.89 -25.84
N SER A 52 -22.93 -16.75 -26.40
CA SER A 52 -21.48 -16.48 -26.52
C SER A 52 -20.98 -16.77 -27.95
N PRO A 53 -21.53 -16.11 -28.98
CA PRO A 53 -21.06 -16.29 -30.35
C PRO A 53 -19.58 -15.87 -30.47
N TYR A 54 -18.80 -16.62 -31.25
CA TYR A 54 -17.36 -16.38 -31.45
C TYR A 54 -16.51 -16.38 -30.16
N ASP A 55 -16.96 -17.06 -29.12
CA ASP A 55 -16.32 -17.10 -27.80
C ASP A 55 -16.27 -15.72 -27.13
N THR A 56 -17.33 -14.92 -27.28
CA THR A 56 -17.51 -13.68 -26.49
C THR A 56 -18.01 -14.01 -25.08
N ASP A 57 -17.75 -13.10 -24.13
CA ASP A 57 -18.24 -13.24 -22.76
C ASP A 57 -19.77 -13.15 -22.68
N GLY A 58 -20.40 -12.42 -23.61
CA GLY A 58 -21.83 -12.46 -23.79
C GLY A 58 -22.35 -11.66 -24.97
N TYR A 59 -23.47 -12.12 -25.52
CA TYR A 59 -24.28 -11.43 -26.52
C TYR A 59 -25.74 -11.51 -26.11
N ILE A 60 -26.43 -10.37 -26.10
CA ILE A 60 -27.84 -10.24 -25.73
C ILE A 60 -28.58 -9.59 -26.88
N GLU A 61 -29.68 -10.20 -27.32
CA GLU A 61 -30.63 -9.58 -28.25
C GLU A 61 -32.01 -9.49 -27.58
N VAL A 62 -32.57 -8.27 -27.52
CA VAL A 62 -33.88 -8.00 -26.93
C VAL A 62 -34.89 -7.78 -28.05
N SER A 63 -35.72 -8.79 -28.32
CA SER A 63 -36.58 -8.89 -29.51
C SER A 63 -37.93 -8.16 -29.44
N ASN A 64 -38.18 -7.36 -28.39
CA ASN A 64 -39.51 -6.77 -28.09
C ASN A 64 -39.66 -5.27 -28.44
N GLU A 65 -38.75 -4.67 -29.20
CA GLU A 65 -38.78 -3.25 -29.57
C GLU A 65 -39.01 -3.09 -31.09
N MET A 66 -40.21 -2.63 -31.49
CA MET A 66 -40.68 -2.59 -32.89
C MET A 66 -39.88 -1.70 -33.86
N LEU A 67 -38.93 -0.88 -33.37
CA LEU A 67 -38.23 0.12 -34.20
C LEU A 67 -36.68 0.03 -34.13
N ASN A 68 -36.08 -0.41 -33.02
CA ASN A 68 -34.62 -0.61 -32.88
C ASN A 68 -34.31 -1.68 -31.82
N PRO A 69 -34.06 -2.95 -32.19
CA PRO A 69 -33.75 -4.00 -31.21
C PRO A 69 -32.41 -3.74 -30.50
N LEU A 70 -32.41 -3.77 -29.16
CA LEU A 70 -31.21 -3.66 -28.34
C LEU A 70 -30.35 -4.93 -28.47
N ARG A 71 -29.08 -4.75 -28.87
CA ARG A 71 -28.10 -5.82 -29.11
C ARG A 71 -26.79 -5.51 -28.41
N ILE A 72 -26.49 -6.22 -27.33
CA ILE A 72 -25.37 -5.91 -26.44
C ILE A 72 -24.27 -6.95 -26.61
N LEU A 73 -23.05 -6.50 -26.89
CA LEU A 73 -21.83 -7.27 -26.74
C LEU A 73 -21.22 -7.01 -25.36
N LEU A 74 -20.98 -8.06 -24.60
CA LEU A 74 -20.38 -8.02 -23.27
C LEU A 74 -18.93 -8.49 -23.36
N GLU A 75 -18.03 -7.76 -22.69
CA GLU A 75 -16.63 -8.13 -22.55
C GLU A 75 -16.15 -7.76 -21.14
N PHE A 76 -15.68 -8.75 -20.39
CA PHE A 76 -15.33 -8.62 -18.99
C PHE A 76 -13.84 -8.90 -18.76
N LYS A 77 -13.23 -8.21 -17.80
CA LYS A 77 -11.81 -8.35 -17.48
C LYS A 77 -11.60 -8.47 -15.98
N PHE A 78 -10.42 -8.96 -15.58
CA PHE A 78 -10.00 -9.07 -14.19
C PHE A 78 -8.78 -8.19 -13.93
N LYS A 79 -8.78 -7.47 -12.80
CA LYS A 79 -7.72 -6.55 -12.35
C LYS A 79 -7.36 -5.50 -13.38
N THR A 80 -8.37 -4.95 -14.01
CA THR A 80 -8.22 -3.86 -15.00
C THR A 80 -8.54 -2.53 -14.33
N ASN A 81 -8.16 -1.40 -14.94
CA ASN A 81 -8.58 -0.09 -14.45
C ASN A 81 -9.20 0.68 -15.62
N LEU A 82 -10.52 0.62 -15.73
CA LEU A 82 -11.27 1.19 -16.84
C LEU A 82 -11.23 2.72 -16.87
N ASN A 83 -10.78 3.40 -15.81
CA ASN A 83 -10.46 4.84 -15.89
C ASN A 83 -9.25 5.12 -16.80
N LYS A 84 -8.35 4.15 -17.02
CA LYS A 84 -7.24 4.27 -17.97
C LYS A 84 -7.72 4.08 -19.40
N LEU A 85 -7.40 5.05 -20.26
CA LEU A 85 -7.69 4.97 -21.70
C LEU A 85 -7.08 3.70 -22.34
N SER A 86 -5.87 3.31 -21.96
CA SER A 86 -5.19 2.13 -22.49
C SER A 86 -5.99 0.84 -22.27
N ASP A 87 -6.63 0.71 -21.11
CA ASP A 87 -7.38 -0.49 -20.74
C ASP A 87 -8.71 -0.55 -21.50
N ARG A 88 -9.38 0.60 -21.66
CA ARG A 88 -10.56 0.70 -22.53
C ARG A 88 -10.22 0.41 -23.99
N VAL A 89 -9.11 0.95 -24.51
CA VAL A 89 -8.65 0.70 -25.89
C VAL A 89 -8.38 -0.79 -26.11
N ARG A 90 -7.74 -1.47 -25.15
CA ARG A 90 -7.51 -2.91 -25.20
C ARG A 90 -8.82 -3.70 -25.35
N ILE A 91 -9.83 -3.39 -24.52
CA ILE A 91 -11.15 -4.03 -24.58
C ILE A 91 -11.85 -3.71 -25.90
N THR A 92 -11.84 -2.45 -26.33
CA THR A 92 -12.48 -2.03 -27.59
C THR A 92 -11.83 -2.67 -28.82
N ALA A 93 -10.51 -2.83 -28.86
CA ALA A 93 -9.80 -3.50 -29.96
C ALA A 93 -10.27 -4.96 -30.10
N GLN A 94 -10.39 -5.67 -28.98
CA GLN A 94 -10.96 -7.02 -28.94
C GLN A 94 -12.41 -7.03 -29.44
N CYS A 95 -13.25 -6.12 -28.95
CA CYS A 95 -14.63 -5.98 -29.42
C CYS A 95 -14.75 -5.69 -30.92
N ILE A 96 -13.87 -4.87 -31.50
CA ILE A 96 -13.87 -4.59 -32.95
C ILE A 96 -13.56 -5.85 -33.77
N HIS A 97 -12.67 -6.73 -33.30
CA HIS A 97 -12.44 -8.03 -33.94
C HIS A 97 -13.67 -8.94 -33.85
N TYR A 98 -14.41 -8.93 -32.73
CA TYR A 98 -15.70 -9.62 -32.67
C TYR A 98 -16.70 -9.03 -33.65
N LEU A 99 -16.87 -7.71 -33.69
CA LEU A 99 -17.75 -7.04 -34.66
C LEU A 99 -17.39 -7.38 -36.12
N ARG A 100 -16.10 -7.54 -36.43
CA ARG A 100 -15.64 -8.01 -37.75
C ARG A 100 -16.13 -9.42 -38.06
N LYS A 101 -16.09 -10.34 -37.09
CA LYS A 101 -16.65 -11.69 -37.26
C LYS A 101 -18.16 -11.65 -37.48
N PHE A 102 -18.91 -10.90 -36.66
CA PHE A 102 -20.35 -10.65 -36.86
C PHE A 102 -20.63 -10.10 -38.27
N SER A 103 -19.82 -9.18 -38.79
CA SER A 103 -20.06 -8.57 -40.12
C SER A 103 -19.84 -9.52 -41.31
N LYS A 104 -19.12 -10.64 -41.12
CA LYS A 104 -18.81 -11.61 -42.19
C LYS A 104 -19.85 -12.72 -42.32
N GLU A 105 -20.67 -12.95 -41.31
CA GLU A 105 -21.70 -14.00 -41.32
C GLU A 105 -23.04 -13.45 -41.80
N LYS A 106 -23.62 -14.10 -42.82
CA LYS A 106 -24.85 -13.60 -43.50
C LYS A 106 -26.08 -13.51 -42.59
N GLU A 107 -26.14 -14.31 -41.54
CA GLU A 107 -27.27 -14.37 -40.60
C GLU A 107 -26.95 -13.70 -39.25
N ALA A 108 -25.69 -13.28 -39.04
CA ALA A 108 -25.27 -12.70 -37.77
C ALA A 108 -25.64 -11.22 -37.69
N VAL A 109 -26.15 -10.83 -36.53
CA VAL A 109 -26.69 -9.49 -36.34
C VAL A 109 -25.76 -8.66 -35.48
N ILE A 110 -25.19 -7.62 -36.07
CA ILE A 110 -24.14 -6.80 -35.44
C ILE A 110 -24.70 -6.14 -34.14
N PRO A 111 -23.99 -6.26 -33.01
CA PRO A 111 -24.30 -5.52 -31.78
C PRO A 111 -24.38 -4.00 -32.02
N ASN A 112 -25.28 -3.30 -31.31
CA ASN A 112 -25.33 -1.84 -31.32
C ASN A 112 -24.76 -1.20 -30.04
N ILE A 113 -24.55 -2.00 -28.99
CA ILE A 113 -23.93 -1.58 -27.73
C ILE A 113 -22.78 -2.54 -27.37
N ILE A 114 -21.70 -1.99 -26.81
CA ILE A 114 -20.66 -2.76 -26.08
C ILE A 114 -20.71 -2.34 -24.62
N VAL A 115 -20.64 -3.31 -23.70
CA VAL A 115 -20.39 -3.07 -22.29
C VAL A 115 -19.06 -3.73 -21.91
N GLY A 116 -18.11 -2.91 -21.46
CA GLY A 116 -16.86 -3.38 -20.86
C GLY A 116 -16.92 -3.24 -19.35
N ALA A 117 -16.62 -4.30 -18.59
CA ALA A 117 -16.62 -4.22 -17.12
C ALA A 117 -15.55 -5.09 -16.46
N ASP A 118 -15.22 -4.78 -15.21
CA ASP A 118 -14.34 -5.56 -14.35
C ASP A 118 -14.96 -5.76 -12.95
N GLU A 119 -14.14 -5.98 -11.91
CA GLU A 119 -14.59 -6.17 -10.54
C GLU A 119 -15.29 -4.96 -9.92
N ASP A 120 -14.90 -3.75 -10.31
CA ASP A 120 -15.33 -2.51 -9.65
C ASP A 120 -15.74 -1.39 -10.60
N GLN A 121 -15.59 -1.56 -11.91
CA GLN A 121 -15.85 -0.56 -12.94
C GLN A 121 -16.62 -1.12 -14.14
N ALA A 122 -17.39 -0.28 -14.81
CA ALA A 122 -18.02 -0.58 -16.09
C ALA A 122 -18.11 0.65 -17.01
N PHE A 123 -18.15 0.45 -18.32
CA PHE A 123 -18.41 1.51 -19.31
C PHE A 123 -19.28 0.99 -20.47
N VAL A 124 -19.90 1.91 -21.20
CA VAL A 124 -20.76 1.63 -22.35
C VAL A 124 -20.19 2.29 -23.61
N LEU A 125 -20.24 1.61 -24.76
CA LEU A 125 -19.95 2.20 -26.07
C LEU A 125 -21.11 1.98 -27.03
N TYR A 126 -21.38 3.00 -27.85
CA TYR A 126 -22.31 2.92 -28.97
C TYR A 126 -21.58 2.45 -30.23
N VAL A 127 -21.85 1.21 -30.66
CA VAL A 127 -21.13 0.51 -31.74
C VAL A 127 -21.13 1.27 -33.08
N PRO A 128 -22.21 1.96 -33.51
CA PRO A 128 -22.20 2.70 -34.78
C PRO A 128 -21.05 3.70 -34.93
N ASN A 129 -20.51 4.26 -33.83
CA ASN A 129 -19.33 5.15 -33.88
C ASN A 129 -18.04 4.43 -34.31
N PHE A 130 -18.00 3.10 -34.19
CA PHE A 130 -16.84 2.25 -34.41
C PHE A 130 -16.96 1.38 -35.66
N LEU A 131 -18.12 1.33 -36.34
CA LEU A 131 -18.28 0.52 -37.55
C LEU A 131 -17.30 0.89 -38.68
N LYS A 132 -16.90 2.17 -38.75
CA LYS A 132 -15.87 2.67 -39.68
C LYS A 132 -14.52 1.94 -39.59
N TYR A 133 -14.26 1.23 -38.49
CA TYR A 133 -13.03 0.45 -38.30
C TYR A 133 -13.08 -0.90 -39.03
N LEU A 134 -14.27 -1.43 -39.32
CA LEU A 134 -14.43 -2.71 -40.01
C LEU A 134 -13.99 -2.66 -41.47
N ASP A 135 -14.02 -1.48 -42.08
CA ASP A 135 -13.67 -1.25 -43.49
C ASP A 135 -12.19 -0.89 -43.69
N ARG A 136 -11.41 -0.83 -42.60
CA ARG A 136 -9.99 -0.47 -42.65
C ARG A 136 -9.10 -1.71 -42.71
N ASP A 137 -7.88 -1.48 -43.18
CA ASP A 137 -6.85 -2.50 -43.26
C ASP A 137 -6.12 -2.62 -41.92
N TYR A 138 -6.47 -3.68 -41.20
CA TYR A 138 -6.06 -4.06 -39.85
C TYR A 138 -5.68 -5.55 -39.87
N ASN A 139 -4.95 -6.02 -38.87
CA ASN A 139 -4.49 -7.40 -38.78
C ASN A 139 -5.62 -8.35 -38.36
N TRP A 140 -6.57 -8.57 -39.28
CA TRP A 140 -7.78 -9.37 -39.07
C TRP A 140 -7.53 -10.86 -38.80
N GLU A 141 -6.31 -11.36 -39.03
CA GLU A 141 -5.90 -12.73 -38.71
C GLU A 141 -5.63 -12.91 -37.20
N SER A 142 -5.48 -11.81 -36.45
CA SER A 142 -5.30 -11.85 -35.00
C SER A 142 -6.56 -12.36 -34.32
N SER A 143 -6.39 -13.25 -33.33
CA SER A 143 -7.49 -13.62 -32.44
C SER A 143 -8.02 -12.37 -31.70
N PRO A 144 -9.34 -12.25 -31.45
CA PRO A 144 -9.90 -11.07 -30.79
C PRO A 144 -9.21 -10.71 -29.48
N SER A 145 -8.89 -11.70 -28.63
CA SER A 145 -8.21 -11.50 -27.35
C SER A 145 -6.78 -10.96 -27.47
N SER A 146 -6.12 -11.16 -28.62
CA SER A 146 -4.75 -10.69 -28.90
C SER A 146 -4.72 -9.46 -29.81
N ALA A 147 -5.87 -9.01 -30.34
CA ALA A 147 -5.96 -7.88 -31.27
C ALA A 147 -5.20 -6.63 -30.78
N TRP A 148 -5.27 -6.33 -29.49
CA TRP A 148 -4.57 -5.17 -28.91
C TRP A 148 -3.04 -5.31 -28.90
N LYS A 149 -2.49 -6.52 -28.96
CA LYS A 149 -1.04 -6.78 -29.06
C LYS A 149 -0.61 -6.86 -30.52
N ASP A 150 -1.39 -7.58 -31.32
CA ASP A 150 -1.02 -8.01 -32.66
C ASP A 150 -1.43 -6.99 -33.74
N ASP A 151 -2.24 -5.98 -33.37
CA ASP A 151 -2.64 -4.85 -34.22
C ASP A 151 -2.38 -3.48 -33.58
N PRO A 152 -1.12 -3.00 -33.61
CA PRO A 152 -0.78 -1.68 -33.08
C PRO A 152 -1.42 -0.52 -33.85
N LYS A 153 -1.84 -0.74 -35.11
CA LYS A 153 -2.48 0.28 -35.95
C LYS A 153 -3.89 0.56 -35.46
N LEU A 154 -4.68 -0.48 -35.19
CA LEU A 154 -6.00 -0.36 -34.59
C LEU A 154 -5.94 0.31 -33.22
N VAL A 155 -5.00 -0.10 -32.36
CA VAL A 155 -4.80 0.49 -31.02
C VAL A 155 -4.47 1.98 -31.09
N ASN A 156 -3.58 2.39 -32.00
CA ASN A 156 -3.22 3.80 -32.19
C ASN A 156 -4.40 4.63 -32.69
N ASP A 157 -5.20 4.09 -33.62
CA ASP A 157 -6.38 4.77 -34.14
C ASP A 157 -7.48 4.91 -33.09
N LEU A 158 -7.68 3.89 -32.24
CA LEU A 158 -8.63 3.94 -31.12
C LEU A 158 -8.18 4.90 -30.03
N THR A 159 -6.88 4.96 -29.72
CA THR A 159 -6.33 5.90 -28.73
C THR A 159 -6.61 7.36 -29.11
N LYS A 160 -6.73 7.65 -30.41
CA LYS A 160 -7.05 8.98 -30.95
C LYS A 160 -8.55 9.21 -31.16
N ASP A 161 -9.38 8.18 -31.00
CA ASP A 161 -10.82 8.30 -31.21
C ASP A 161 -11.48 8.99 -30.02
N LYS A 162 -12.15 10.12 -30.29
CA LYS A 162 -12.88 10.90 -29.30
C LYS A 162 -14.02 10.10 -28.63
N ASN A 163 -14.52 9.06 -29.28
CA ASN A 163 -15.58 8.18 -28.76
C ASN A 163 -15.04 7.21 -27.69
N MET A 164 -13.73 7.15 -27.44
CA MET A 164 -13.14 6.39 -26.31
C MET A 164 -13.17 7.15 -24.97
N SER A 165 -13.56 8.42 -25.00
CA SER A 165 -13.79 9.26 -23.82
C SER A 165 -15.21 9.03 -23.29
N VAL A 166 -15.43 7.85 -22.72
CA VAL A 166 -16.70 7.43 -22.12
C VAL A 166 -16.69 7.58 -20.61
N TRP A 167 -17.88 7.65 -20.02
CA TRP A 167 -18.06 7.56 -18.58
C TRP A 167 -17.73 6.15 -18.08
N VAL A 168 -17.08 6.10 -16.90
CA VAL A 168 -16.76 4.86 -16.20
C VAL A 168 -17.54 4.86 -14.90
N TYR A 169 -18.47 3.91 -14.78
CA TYR A 169 -19.29 3.71 -13.59
C TYR A 169 -18.51 2.93 -12.55
N THR A 170 -18.45 3.45 -11.31
CA THR A 170 -17.94 2.70 -10.16
C THR A 170 -19.04 1.79 -9.60
N ILE A 171 -18.74 0.51 -9.49
CA ILE A 171 -19.68 -0.54 -9.08
C ILE A 171 -19.49 -0.90 -7.60
N ASP A 172 -18.28 -0.74 -7.04
CA ASP A 172 -17.98 -0.94 -5.62
C ASP A 172 -17.95 0.39 -4.82
N ALA A 173 -19.08 1.10 -4.79
CA ALA A 173 -19.25 2.26 -3.90
C ALA A 173 -19.57 1.82 -2.46
N ASP A 174 -19.14 2.60 -1.46
CA ASP A 174 -19.34 2.28 -0.03
C ASP A 174 -20.82 2.16 0.36
N ASN A 175 -21.65 3.04 -0.20
CA ASN A 175 -23.09 3.10 0.07
C ASN A 175 -23.89 2.21 -0.90
N SER A 176 -24.76 1.35 -0.36
CA SER A 176 -25.64 0.48 -1.17
C SER A 176 -26.61 1.25 -2.07
N SER A 177 -27.09 2.42 -1.65
CA SER A 177 -27.92 3.27 -2.52
C SER A 177 -27.12 3.85 -3.68
N GLN A 178 -25.88 4.28 -3.42
CA GLN A 178 -24.96 4.77 -4.46
C GLN A 178 -24.63 3.67 -5.49
N ARG A 179 -24.34 2.45 -5.03
CA ARG A 179 -24.11 1.30 -5.94
C ARG A 179 -25.31 1.03 -6.84
N PHE A 180 -26.51 1.05 -6.25
CA PHE A 180 -27.74 0.86 -7.02
C PHE A 180 -27.92 1.95 -8.06
N ASP A 181 -27.70 3.22 -7.70
CA ASP A 181 -27.83 4.35 -8.62
C ASP A 181 -26.79 4.30 -9.76
N ASN A 182 -25.53 3.95 -9.46
CA ASN A 182 -24.48 3.80 -10.48
C ASN A 182 -24.81 2.69 -11.49
N VAL A 183 -25.23 1.52 -11.02
CA VAL A 183 -25.65 0.42 -11.93
C VAL A 183 -26.95 0.78 -12.66
N LYS A 184 -27.89 1.48 -12.01
CA LYS A 184 -29.11 1.95 -12.64
C LYS A 184 -28.79 2.91 -13.80
N SER A 185 -27.90 3.88 -13.58
CA SER A 185 -27.46 4.80 -14.63
C SER A 185 -26.75 4.10 -15.78
N LEU A 186 -25.95 3.07 -15.52
CA LEU A 186 -25.38 2.21 -16.56
C LEU A 186 -26.47 1.61 -17.47
N PHE A 187 -27.53 1.03 -16.88
CA PHE A 187 -28.64 0.47 -17.66
C PHE A 187 -29.50 1.53 -18.36
N GLU A 188 -29.66 2.70 -17.76
CA GLU A 188 -30.34 3.85 -18.38
C GLU A 188 -29.58 4.38 -19.59
N GLU A 189 -28.25 4.46 -19.52
CA GLU A 189 -27.42 4.85 -20.66
C GLU A 189 -27.53 3.84 -21.81
N ILE A 190 -27.46 2.54 -21.51
CA ILE A 190 -27.65 1.47 -22.52
C ILE A 190 -28.98 1.66 -23.26
N LYS A 191 -30.05 1.91 -22.52
CA LYS A 191 -31.39 2.11 -23.09
C LYS A 191 -31.46 3.40 -23.90
N TYR A 192 -30.95 4.50 -23.36
CA TYR A 192 -30.99 5.81 -23.99
C TYR A 192 -30.26 5.83 -25.34
N LEU A 193 -29.07 5.22 -25.42
CA LEU A 193 -28.27 5.16 -26.65
C LEU A 193 -28.98 4.42 -27.80
N VAL A 194 -29.93 3.54 -27.50
CA VAL A 194 -30.73 2.82 -28.51
C VAL A 194 -32.03 3.56 -28.86
N GLU A 195 -32.68 4.20 -27.88
CA GLU A 195 -33.92 4.94 -28.09
C GLU A 195 -33.71 6.31 -28.76
N GLN A 196 -32.56 6.95 -28.57
CA GLN A 196 -32.25 8.29 -29.06
C GLN A 196 -30.93 8.32 -29.87
N PRO A 197 -30.82 7.59 -30.99
CA PRO A 197 -29.56 7.43 -31.73
C PRO A 197 -29.01 8.75 -32.32
N GLU A 198 -29.88 9.75 -32.49
CA GLU A 198 -29.55 11.10 -32.97
C GLU A 198 -28.96 11.99 -31.85
N ASP A 199 -29.39 11.81 -30.58
CA ASP A 199 -28.88 12.54 -29.41
C ASP A 199 -27.91 11.66 -28.61
N ARG A 200 -26.61 11.85 -28.88
CA ARG A 200 -25.53 11.03 -28.32
C ARG A 200 -25.08 11.47 -26.92
N SER A 201 -25.89 12.25 -26.20
CA SER A 201 -25.50 12.82 -24.91
C SER A 201 -26.41 12.42 -23.77
N TYR A 202 -26.29 11.16 -23.31
CA TYR A 202 -26.83 10.79 -22.00
C TYR A 202 -26.15 11.66 -20.93
N LYS A 203 -26.95 12.35 -20.12
CA LYS A 203 -26.48 13.27 -19.08
C LYS A 203 -26.88 12.77 -17.70
N VAL A 204 -25.89 12.53 -16.85
CA VAL A 204 -26.06 12.15 -15.46
C VAL A 204 -26.57 13.36 -14.66
N GLN A 205 -27.58 13.14 -13.81
CA GLN A 205 -28.03 14.16 -12.86
C GLN A 205 -27.13 14.22 -11.62
N VAL A 206 -26.77 15.44 -11.25
CA VAL A 206 -25.96 15.71 -10.05
C VAL A 206 -26.89 15.76 -8.83
N THR A 207 -26.56 15.01 -7.78
CA THR A 207 -27.35 14.91 -6.54
C THR A 207 -26.46 15.00 -5.30
N ASP A 208 -27.05 15.37 -4.17
CA ASP A 208 -26.33 15.50 -2.88
C ASP A 208 -25.62 14.20 -2.45
N VAL A 209 -26.07 13.04 -2.97
CA VAL A 209 -25.53 11.71 -2.65
C VAL A 209 -24.34 11.34 -3.54
N ASN A 210 -24.31 11.78 -4.80
CA ASN A 210 -23.25 11.42 -5.75
C ASN A 210 -22.11 12.45 -5.84
N MET A 211 -22.29 13.65 -5.29
CA MET A 211 -21.34 14.77 -5.40
C MET A 211 -19.92 14.49 -4.89
N ASP A 212 -19.77 13.75 -3.79
CA ASP A 212 -18.45 13.42 -3.24
C ASP A 212 -17.66 12.51 -4.20
N GLU A 213 -18.34 11.55 -4.84
CA GLU A 213 -17.77 10.67 -5.85
C GLU A 213 -17.48 11.43 -7.16
N LEU A 214 -18.39 12.30 -7.59
CA LEU A 214 -18.18 13.17 -8.75
C LEU A 214 -16.98 14.09 -8.55
N PHE A 215 -16.74 14.57 -7.34
CA PHE A 215 -15.55 15.35 -7.04
C PHE A 215 -14.28 14.49 -7.07
N SER A 216 -14.30 13.30 -6.45
CA SER A 216 -13.14 12.38 -6.44
C SER A 216 -12.75 11.92 -7.85
N ASN A 217 -13.72 11.61 -8.70
CA ASN A 217 -13.49 11.21 -10.09
C ASN A 217 -12.99 12.38 -10.93
N PHE A 218 -13.53 13.58 -10.70
CA PHE A 218 -13.02 14.80 -11.32
C PHE A 218 -11.53 15.00 -10.99
N GLU A 219 -11.12 14.87 -9.71
CA GLU A 219 -9.72 15.06 -9.31
C GLU A 219 -8.78 14.07 -10.02
N LYS A 220 -9.16 12.78 -10.06
CA LYS A 220 -8.37 11.72 -10.69
C LYS A 220 -8.25 11.87 -12.21
N ALA A 221 -9.33 12.29 -12.86
CA ALA A 221 -9.39 12.39 -14.33
C ALA A 221 -8.81 13.69 -14.88
N SER A 222 -8.91 14.79 -14.11
CA SER A 222 -8.70 16.14 -14.63
C SER A 222 -7.33 16.71 -14.32
N PHE A 223 -6.68 16.32 -13.22
CA PHE A 223 -5.37 16.85 -12.83
C PHE A 223 -4.24 15.90 -13.21
N VAL A 224 -3.15 16.46 -13.77
CA VAL A 224 -1.95 15.70 -14.14
C VAL A 224 -1.20 15.20 -12.89
N ASP A 225 -1.20 16.00 -11.82
CA ASP A 225 -0.75 15.62 -10.48
C ASP A 225 -1.76 16.11 -9.43
N PRO A 226 -2.78 15.30 -9.10
CA PRO A 226 -3.82 15.69 -8.15
C PRO A 226 -3.28 16.12 -6.77
N LYS A 227 -2.13 15.55 -6.35
CA LYS A 227 -1.51 15.84 -5.03
C LYS A 227 -0.88 17.22 -4.96
N SER A 228 -0.59 17.84 -6.12
CA SER A 228 -0.01 19.18 -6.20
C SER A 228 -1.05 20.30 -6.11
N VAL A 229 -2.35 19.98 -6.30
CA VAL A 229 -3.44 20.96 -6.29
C VAL A 229 -4.04 21.02 -4.90
N LYS A 230 -4.13 22.22 -4.32
CA LYS A 230 -4.77 22.41 -3.02
C LYS A 230 -6.27 22.08 -3.14
N THR A 231 -6.83 21.34 -2.18
CA THR A 231 -8.24 20.90 -2.22
C THR A 231 -9.23 22.02 -2.42
N ARG A 232 -9.07 23.15 -1.72
CA ARG A 232 -9.94 24.32 -1.92
C ARG A 232 -9.92 24.81 -3.37
N THR A 233 -8.75 24.76 -4.01
CA THR A 233 -8.60 25.08 -5.43
C THR A 233 -9.25 24.02 -6.31
N ALA A 234 -9.07 22.72 -6.01
CA ALA A 234 -9.70 21.63 -6.75
C ALA A 234 -11.23 21.67 -6.69
N VAL A 235 -11.82 21.85 -5.49
CA VAL A 235 -13.27 21.98 -5.27
C VAL A 235 -13.81 23.21 -6.01
N ASN A 236 -13.13 24.35 -5.93
CA ASN A 236 -13.53 25.54 -6.66
C ASN A 236 -13.50 25.32 -8.18
N ILE A 237 -12.47 24.67 -8.71
CA ILE A 237 -12.40 24.35 -10.14
C ILE A 237 -13.58 23.44 -10.53
N PHE A 238 -13.82 22.37 -9.78
CA PHE A 238 -14.93 21.45 -10.03
C PHE A 238 -16.27 22.21 -10.06
N MET A 239 -16.55 22.98 -9.02
CA MET A 239 -17.79 23.74 -8.86
C MET A 239 -17.99 24.79 -9.96
N GLN A 240 -16.97 25.60 -10.23
CA GLN A 240 -17.07 26.68 -11.20
C GLN A 240 -17.16 26.15 -12.64
N THR A 241 -16.53 25.01 -12.93
CA THR A 241 -16.60 24.37 -14.25
C THR A 241 -17.92 23.61 -14.45
N MET A 242 -18.50 23.04 -13.40
CA MET A 242 -19.85 22.43 -13.40
C MET A 242 -20.95 23.48 -13.67
N ILE A 243 -20.89 24.62 -12.98
CA ILE A 243 -21.92 25.68 -13.06
C ILE A 243 -21.84 26.47 -14.37
N GLY A 244 -20.67 26.48 -15.03
CA GLY A 244 -20.52 26.86 -16.44
C GLY A 244 -20.60 28.35 -16.74
N ASN A 245 -20.49 29.25 -15.76
CA ASN A 245 -20.63 30.69 -15.97
C ASN A 245 -19.58 31.52 -15.21
N ASN A 246 -18.30 31.26 -15.49
CA ASN A 246 -17.20 31.98 -14.84
C ASN A 246 -16.12 32.40 -15.86
N GLN A 247 -15.76 33.70 -15.88
CA GLN A 247 -14.74 34.26 -16.77
C GLN A 247 -13.31 33.95 -16.32
N ASP A 248 -13.11 33.57 -15.05
CA ASP A 248 -11.80 33.31 -14.48
C ASP A 248 -11.36 31.84 -14.58
N TYR A 249 -12.27 30.92 -14.90
CA TYR A 249 -12.01 29.47 -14.97
C TYR A 249 -12.22 28.96 -16.40
N TYR A 250 -11.15 28.91 -17.19
CA TYR A 250 -11.22 28.46 -18.58
C TYR A 250 -9.96 27.71 -19.01
N LEU A 251 -10.12 26.78 -19.94
CA LEU A 251 -8.97 26.10 -20.57
C LEU A 251 -8.28 27.09 -21.51
N VAL A 252 -6.96 27.20 -21.41
CA VAL A 252 -6.18 28.17 -22.19
C VAL A 252 -6.32 27.83 -23.68
N PRO A 253 -6.79 28.77 -24.55
CA PRO A 253 -7.15 28.47 -25.93
C PRO A 253 -6.04 27.81 -26.76
N ASN A 254 -4.79 28.22 -26.56
CA ASN A 254 -3.63 27.69 -27.28
C ASN A 254 -2.87 26.58 -26.50
N ASN A 255 -3.35 26.22 -25.31
CA ASN A 255 -2.78 25.13 -24.51
C ASN A 255 -3.89 24.50 -23.65
N PRO A 256 -4.73 23.62 -24.22
CA PRO A 256 -5.89 23.06 -23.52
C PRO A 256 -5.51 22.19 -22.33
N ASN A 257 -4.23 21.83 -22.14
CA ASN A 257 -3.73 21.15 -20.94
C ASN A 257 -3.35 22.11 -19.81
N GLN A 258 -3.73 23.39 -19.93
CA GLN A 258 -3.65 24.36 -18.87
C GLN A 258 -5.02 24.98 -18.60
N LEU A 259 -5.40 25.05 -17.33
CA LEU A 259 -6.58 25.75 -16.86
C LEU A 259 -6.15 27.08 -16.22
N HIS A 260 -6.68 28.19 -16.73
CA HIS A 260 -6.60 29.48 -16.06
C HIS A 260 -7.56 29.50 -14.87
N ILE A 261 -7.11 30.05 -13.75
CA ILE A 261 -7.88 30.26 -12.52
C ILE A 261 -7.66 31.70 -12.01
N PRO A 262 -8.46 32.22 -11.05
CA PRO A 262 -8.34 33.59 -10.56
C PRO A 262 -6.91 34.00 -10.14
N GLY A 263 -6.57 35.25 -10.42
CA GLY A 263 -5.24 35.81 -10.15
C GLY A 263 -4.19 35.45 -11.20
N ASP A 264 -4.60 35.18 -12.44
CA ASP A 264 -3.75 34.88 -13.59
C ASP A 264 -2.83 33.65 -13.41
N LYS A 265 -3.30 32.70 -12.59
CA LYS A 265 -2.59 31.45 -12.30
C LYS A 265 -3.04 30.38 -13.27
N LYS A 266 -2.10 29.49 -13.63
CA LYS A 266 -2.34 28.37 -14.55
C LYS A 266 -2.02 27.05 -13.84
N ILE A 267 -2.91 26.08 -13.98
CA ILE A 267 -2.75 24.72 -13.43
C ILE A 267 -2.69 23.73 -14.60
N SER A 268 -1.79 22.75 -14.50
CA SER A 268 -1.68 21.67 -15.48
C SER A 268 -2.84 20.69 -15.31
N VAL A 269 -3.59 20.47 -16.38
CA VAL A 269 -4.80 19.65 -16.42
C VAL A 269 -4.81 18.76 -17.67
N ASN A 270 -5.70 17.78 -17.69
CA ASN A 270 -6.09 17.10 -18.92
C ASN A 270 -7.35 17.77 -19.49
N GLY A 271 -7.16 18.70 -20.43
CA GLY A 271 -8.27 19.50 -20.97
C GLY A 271 -9.34 18.69 -21.68
N SER A 272 -8.92 17.65 -22.42
CA SER A 272 -9.84 16.75 -23.10
C SER A 272 -10.65 15.91 -22.10
N ALA A 273 -10.04 15.47 -21.01
CA ALA A 273 -10.74 14.77 -19.94
C ALA A 273 -11.73 15.70 -19.22
N ILE A 274 -11.35 16.95 -18.89
CA ILE A 274 -12.26 17.95 -18.29
C ILE A 274 -13.47 18.21 -19.19
N GLN A 275 -13.24 18.46 -20.48
CA GLN A 275 -14.32 18.72 -21.44
C GLN A 275 -15.24 17.52 -21.59
N ALA A 276 -14.68 16.31 -21.68
CA ALA A 276 -15.46 15.08 -21.74
C ALA A 276 -16.25 14.89 -20.44
N TYR A 277 -15.59 14.95 -19.29
CA TYR A 277 -16.17 14.79 -17.96
C TYR A 277 -17.41 15.65 -17.78
N PHE A 278 -17.29 16.96 -18.02
CA PHE A 278 -18.41 17.86 -17.81
C PHE A 278 -19.47 17.82 -18.92
N LYS A 279 -19.20 17.24 -20.09
CA LYS A 279 -20.22 17.04 -21.14
C LYS A 279 -21.25 15.98 -20.75
N HIS A 280 -20.91 15.12 -19.78
CA HIS A 280 -21.75 14.01 -19.31
C HIS A 280 -22.73 14.41 -18.19
N PHE A 281 -22.77 15.68 -17.77
CA PHE A 281 -23.73 16.15 -16.76
C PHE A 281 -24.75 17.12 -17.36
N ASP A 282 -25.97 17.11 -16.81
CA ASP A 282 -26.92 18.18 -17.07
C ASP A 282 -26.49 19.45 -16.32
N ARG A 283 -26.13 20.48 -17.08
CA ARG A 283 -25.66 21.77 -16.54
C ARG A 283 -26.78 22.79 -16.40
N ASN A 284 -28.03 22.43 -16.71
CA ASN A 284 -29.20 23.26 -16.44
C ASN A 284 -29.60 23.21 -14.95
N ILE A 285 -28.68 23.66 -14.09
CA ILE A 285 -28.82 23.61 -12.63
C ILE A 285 -29.71 24.78 -12.17
N LYS A 286 -30.80 24.50 -11.45
CA LYS A 286 -31.70 25.53 -10.90
C LYS A 286 -31.00 26.33 -9.78
N PRO A 287 -31.40 27.58 -9.50
CA PRO A 287 -30.81 28.37 -8.42
C PRO A 287 -30.79 27.66 -7.06
N SER A 288 -31.89 27.00 -6.69
CA SER A 288 -31.98 26.23 -5.43
C SER A 288 -31.07 24.99 -5.38
N GLU A 289 -30.67 24.44 -6.52
CA GLU A 289 -29.72 23.33 -6.62
C GLU A 289 -28.28 23.85 -6.54
N LYS A 290 -28.01 25.05 -7.10
CA LYS A 290 -26.71 25.72 -6.95
C LYS A 290 -26.39 26.02 -5.48
N ASP A 291 -27.37 26.52 -4.72
CA ASP A 291 -27.20 26.80 -3.28
C ASP A 291 -26.85 25.54 -2.48
N LYS A 292 -27.49 24.41 -2.81
CA LYS A 292 -27.15 23.10 -2.20
C LYS A 292 -25.75 22.65 -2.58
N MET A 293 -25.34 22.80 -3.84
CA MET A 293 -23.99 22.44 -4.27
C MET A 293 -22.92 23.29 -3.58
N PHE A 294 -23.16 24.59 -3.35
CA PHE A 294 -22.23 25.45 -2.60
C PHE A 294 -22.10 25.03 -1.13
N ALA A 295 -23.21 24.69 -0.47
CA ALA A 295 -23.17 24.16 0.89
C ALA A 295 -22.39 22.84 0.99
N ILE A 296 -22.47 21.98 -0.02
CA ILE A 296 -21.70 20.73 -0.13
C ILE A 296 -20.22 21.01 -0.43
N ALA A 297 -19.91 22.00 -1.27
CA ALA A 297 -18.53 22.42 -1.54
C ALA A 297 -17.84 22.92 -0.27
N ASP A 298 -18.54 23.71 0.55
CA ASP A 298 -18.03 24.16 1.85
C ASP A 298 -17.81 22.97 2.80
N ARG A 299 -18.74 22.00 2.86
CA ARG A 299 -18.55 20.74 3.58
C ARG A 299 -17.31 19.96 3.10
N LEU A 300 -17.11 19.83 1.79
CA LEU A 300 -15.96 19.14 1.19
C LEU A 300 -14.63 19.82 1.54
N ILE A 301 -14.61 21.16 1.56
CA ILE A 301 -13.46 21.97 1.96
C ILE A 301 -13.20 21.84 3.47
N GLU A 302 -14.25 21.92 4.29
CA GLU A 302 -14.17 21.81 5.75
C GLU A 302 -13.70 20.42 6.15
N ASP A 303 -14.32 19.35 5.64
CA ASP A 303 -13.92 17.99 5.94
C ASP A 303 -12.46 17.77 5.50
N HIS A 304 -12.01 18.28 4.34
CA HIS A 304 -10.62 18.13 3.92
C HIS A 304 -9.63 18.97 4.74
N SER A 305 -10.05 20.15 5.21
CA SER A 305 -9.24 20.98 6.09
C SER A 305 -9.10 20.37 7.50
N ARG A 306 -10.11 19.62 7.96
CA ARG A 306 -10.07 18.81 9.18
C ARG A 306 -9.19 17.56 9.01
N ARG A 307 -9.25 16.91 7.84
CA ARG A 307 -8.45 15.72 7.46
C ARG A 307 -6.93 15.95 7.41
N ASN A 308 -6.46 17.19 7.20
CA ASN A 308 -5.03 17.50 7.03
C ASN A 308 -4.26 17.82 8.34
N LYS A 309 -4.94 17.91 9.49
CA LYS A 309 -4.30 18.34 10.76
C LYS A 309 -3.62 17.22 11.55
N GLY A 310 -3.80 15.96 11.18
CA GLY A 310 -3.17 14.81 11.85
C GLY A 310 -3.93 14.30 13.08
N ASP A 311 -5.19 14.70 13.26
CA ASP A 311 -6.08 14.18 14.29
C ASP A 311 -6.68 12.84 13.81
N PHE A 312 -6.22 11.73 14.38
CA PHE A 312 -6.81 10.41 14.12
C PHE A 312 -8.17 10.33 14.84
N TRP A 313 -9.25 10.60 14.12
CA TRP A 313 -10.61 10.52 14.65
C TRP A 313 -10.96 9.08 15.03
N THR A 314 -11.18 8.78 16.32
CA THR A 314 -11.59 7.44 16.76
C THR A 314 -13.08 7.21 16.48
N PRO A 315 -13.47 6.23 15.65
CA PRO A 315 -14.87 5.96 15.38
C PRO A 315 -15.63 5.49 16.62
N THR A 316 -16.90 5.91 16.75
CA THR A 316 -17.76 5.54 17.90
C THR A 316 -17.82 4.02 18.13
N ILE A 317 -17.83 3.19 17.08
CA ILE A 317 -17.86 1.73 17.25
C ILE A 317 -16.61 1.19 17.97
N TRP A 318 -15.45 1.77 17.72
CA TRP A 318 -14.19 1.42 18.36
C TRP A 318 -14.03 2.05 19.75
N ALA A 319 -14.59 3.25 19.97
CA ALA A 319 -14.72 3.82 21.31
C ALA A 319 -15.63 2.97 22.21
N ASN A 320 -16.72 2.42 21.66
CA ASN A 320 -17.60 1.48 22.35
C ASN A 320 -16.89 0.18 22.72
N GLU A 321 -16.09 -0.36 21.81
CA GLU A 321 -15.32 -1.56 22.08
C GLU A 321 -14.21 -1.32 23.13
N ALA A 322 -13.52 -0.19 23.06
CA ALA A 322 -12.57 0.24 24.07
C ALA A 322 -13.23 0.36 25.45
N ASN A 323 -14.40 0.99 25.53
CA ASN A 323 -15.19 1.09 26.77
C ASN A 323 -15.53 -0.31 27.34
N LYS A 324 -16.06 -1.23 26.53
CA LYS A 324 -16.36 -2.61 26.97
C LYS A 324 -15.11 -3.31 27.53
N MET A 325 -13.98 -3.14 26.88
CA MET A 325 -12.72 -3.71 27.35
C MET A 325 -12.24 -3.10 28.67
N ILE A 326 -12.49 -1.80 28.90
CA ILE A 326 -12.21 -1.15 30.19
C ILE A 326 -13.17 -1.67 31.26
N GLU A 327 -14.46 -1.84 30.96
CA GLU A 327 -15.44 -2.44 31.89
C GLU A 327 -15.03 -3.84 32.32
N ASP A 328 -14.56 -4.68 31.39
CA ASP A 328 -14.09 -6.03 31.68
C ASP A 328 -12.86 -6.06 32.60
N VAL A 329 -11.98 -5.05 32.52
CA VAL A 329 -10.70 -5.01 33.26
C VAL A 329 -10.82 -4.27 34.58
N VAL A 330 -11.53 -3.15 34.60
CA VAL A 330 -11.62 -2.23 35.76
C VAL A 330 -12.90 -2.44 36.55
N GLY A 331 -13.99 -2.83 35.88
CA GLY A 331 -15.34 -2.97 36.44
C GLY A 331 -16.38 -2.18 35.64
N ALA A 332 -17.61 -2.69 35.56
CA ALA A 332 -18.69 -2.06 34.80
C ALA A 332 -19.03 -0.63 35.28
N ASP A 333 -18.75 -0.32 36.55
CA ASP A 333 -19.00 0.96 37.23
C ASP A 333 -17.76 1.88 37.27
N TYR A 334 -16.79 1.65 36.38
CA TYR A 334 -15.56 2.44 36.39
C TYR A 334 -15.82 3.93 36.09
N LYS A 335 -16.85 4.26 35.31
CA LYS A 335 -17.17 5.63 34.91
C LYS A 335 -17.66 6.47 36.09
N GLU A 336 -18.25 5.82 37.09
CA GLU A 336 -18.76 6.41 38.32
C GLU A 336 -17.68 6.46 39.41
N LYS A 337 -16.86 5.40 39.50
CA LYS A 337 -15.90 5.23 40.61
C LYS A 337 -14.49 5.74 40.32
N SER A 338 -14.13 5.99 39.07
CA SER A 338 -12.76 6.35 38.68
C SER A 338 -12.60 7.85 38.43
N ILE A 339 -11.35 8.31 38.45
CA ILE A 339 -10.95 9.57 37.81
C ILE A 339 -10.51 9.20 36.39
N VAL A 340 -11.13 9.77 35.37
CA VAL A 340 -10.79 9.52 33.96
C VAL A 340 -10.17 10.77 33.35
N TRP A 341 -9.00 10.62 32.72
CA TRP A 341 -8.34 11.72 32.00
C TRP A 341 -8.05 11.31 30.56
N ASP A 342 -8.69 11.99 29.61
CA ASP A 342 -8.32 11.98 28.20
C ASP A 342 -7.37 13.15 27.90
N SER A 343 -6.07 12.84 27.83
CA SER A 343 -5.00 13.82 27.70
C SER A 343 -4.82 14.41 26.30
N ALA A 344 -5.50 13.85 25.30
CA ALA A 344 -5.48 14.29 23.90
C ALA A 344 -6.89 14.15 23.32
N SER A 345 -7.85 14.81 23.96
CA SER A 345 -9.27 14.54 23.74
C SER A 345 -9.77 15.00 22.37
N GLY A 346 -9.10 15.96 21.74
CA GLY A 346 -9.61 16.68 20.58
C GLY A 346 -11.05 17.13 20.84
N THR A 347 -11.97 16.73 19.96
CA THR A 347 -13.41 16.96 20.09
C THR A 347 -14.17 15.92 20.94
N LYS A 348 -13.48 15.23 21.85
CA LYS A 348 -13.99 14.22 22.81
C LYS A 348 -14.50 12.91 22.18
N ASN A 349 -13.96 12.47 21.06
CA ASN A 349 -14.51 11.31 20.34
C ASN A 349 -14.49 10.00 21.15
N LEU A 350 -13.52 9.82 22.04
CA LEU A 350 -13.45 8.64 22.91
C LEU A 350 -14.50 8.62 24.02
N THR A 351 -14.96 9.79 24.46
CA THR A 351 -15.74 9.94 25.70
C THR A 351 -17.15 10.49 25.48
N ARG A 352 -17.41 11.14 24.34
CA ARG A 352 -18.66 11.86 24.04
C ARG A 352 -19.94 11.03 24.15
N ASP A 353 -19.85 9.73 23.92
CA ASP A 353 -21.00 8.81 23.89
C ASP A 353 -21.29 8.16 25.27
N PHE A 354 -20.52 8.52 26.30
CA PHE A 354 -20.64 8.01 27.67
C PHE A 354 -20.78 9.15 28.68
N LYS A 355 -21.23 8.82 29.89
CA LYS A 355 -21.27 9.74 31.03
C LYS A 355 -20.29 9.29 32.10
N TYR A 356 -19.58 10.24 32.68
CA TYR A 356 -18.58 10.01 33.71
C TYR A 356 -18.89 10.89 34.93
N SER A 357 -18.65 10.37 36.13
CA SER A 357 -18.75 11.18 37.35
C SER A 357 -17.57 12.15 37.48
N LYS A 358 -16.38 11.74 37.03
CA LYS A 358 -15.15 12.54 37.06
C LYS A 358 -14.35 12.36 35.77
N LEU A 359 -14.57 13.24 34.79
CA LEU A 359 -13.87 13.27 33.51
C LEU A 359 -13.12 14.59 33.32
N TYR A 360 -11.84 14.47 33.04
CA TYR A 360 -10.94 15.54 32.61
C TYR A 360 -10.59 15.33 31.13
N SER A 361 -10.81 16.35 30.31
CA SER A 361 -10.53 16.31 28.87
C SER A 361 -9.61 17.46 28.50
N SER A 362 -8.41 17.13 28.04
CA SER A 362 -7.43 18.14 27.64
C SER A 362 -7.01 17.99 26.19
N THR A 363 -6.80 19.11 25.52
CA THR A 363 -6.33 19.15 24.14
C THR A 363 -5.39 20.33 23.91
N PHE A 364 -4.55 20.24 22.87
CA PHE A 364 -3.61 21.29 22.51
C PHE A 364 -4.30 22.54 21.92
N PHE A 365 -5.44 22.36 21.24
CA PHE A 365 -6.15 23.43 20.52
C PHE A 365 -7.43 23.87 21.25
N ASP A 366 -7.49 25.14 21.65
CA ASP A 366 -8.67 25.74 22.31
C ASP A 366 -9.96 25.60 21.50
N GLU A 367 -9.87 25.67 20.16
CA GLU A 367 -11.06 25.62 19.29
C GLU A 367 -11.81 24.28 19.39
N GLU A 368 -11.11 23.18 19.68
CA GLU A 368 -11.70 21.86 19.82
C GLU A 368 -12.52 21.72 21.12
N ILE A 369 -12.16 22.46 22.16
CA ILE A 369 -12.92 22.54 23.41
C ILE A 369 -14.26 23.18 23.11
N ASN A 370 -14.25 24.33 22.43
CA ASN A 370 -15.46 25.06 22.05
C ASN A 370 -16.41 24.18 21.22
N MET A 371 -15.87 23.43 20.25
CA MET A 371 -16.65 22.51 19.41
C MET A 371 -17.26 21.31 20.17
N SER A 372 -16.69 20.92 21.31
CA SER A 372 -17.08 19.74 22.07
C SER A 372 -17.85 20.03 23.37
N THR A 373 -18.11 21.30 23.69
CA THR A 373 -18.85 21.76 24.87
C THR A 373 -20.19 21.04 25.11
N LYS A 374 -20.90 20.67 24.03
CA LYS A 374 -22.17 19.93 24.10
C LYS A 374 -22.03 18.48 24.60
N TYR A 375 -20.83 17.90 24.57
CA TYR A 375 -20.56 16.52 24.99
C TYR A 375 -19.90 16.51 26.38
N ASN A 376 -20.42 15.65 27.27
CA ASN A 376 -20.02 15.61 28.68
C ASN A 376 -19.99 17.01 29.33
N PRO A 377 -21.14 17.71 29.47
CA PRO A 377 -21.18 19.09 29.97
C PRO A 377 -20.67 19.22 31.41
N ASN A 378 -20.68 18.14 32.19
CA ASN A 378 -20.16 18.08 33.56
C ASN A 378 -18.68 17.68 33.62
N SER A 379 -18.00 17.54 32.47
CA SER A 379 -16.55 17.29 32.43
C SER A 379 -15.75 18.58 32.47
N VAL A 380 -14.58 18.54 33.09
CA VAL A 380 -13.65 19.67 33.08
C VAL A 380 -12.84 19.58 31.79
N SER A 381 -13.04 20.55 30.89
CA SER A 381 -12.35 20.62 29.60
C SER A 381 -11.44 21.84 29.56
N PHE A 382 -10.16 21.66 29.19
CA PHE A 382 -9.16 22.71 29.27
C PHE A 382 -8.06 22.54 28.23
N GLN A 383 -7.47 23.65 27.79
CA GLN A 383 -6.37 23.62 26.84
C GLN A 383 -5.07 23.33 27.55
N TYR A 384 -4.32 22.35 27.04
CA TYR A 384 -3.16 21.81 27.73
C TYR A 384 -2.23 21.12 26.72
N ASP A 385 -0.99 21.60 26.64
CA ASP A 385 0.08 20.87 26.00
C ASP A 385 0.61 19.81 26.95
N PHE A 386 0.04 18.61 26.88
CA PHE A 386 0.36 17.50 27.78
C PHE A 386 1.88 17.20 27.88
N LEU A 387 2.66 17.49 26.84
CA LEU A 387 4.09 17.20 26.79
C LEU A 387 4.98 18.33 27.32
N ASN A 388 4.43 19.53 27.55
CA ASN A 388 5.20 20.71 28.00
C ASN A 388 4.62 21.35 29.27
N ASP A 389 3.31 21.52 29.33
CA ASP A 389 2.66 22.23 30.44
C ASP A 389 2.82 21.46 31.76
N ASP A 390 3.08 22.21 32.83
CA ASP A 390 3.37 21.77 34.20
C ASP A 390 4.36 20.59 34.29
N PHE A 391 5.32 20.51 33.38
CA PHE A 391 6.29 19.42 33.36
C PHE A 391 7.13 19.37 34.65
N TYR A 392 7.39 20.53 35.26
CA TYR A 392 8.24 20.68 36.45
C TYR A 392 7.44 20.89 37.76
N ILE A 393 6.22 20.37 37.84
CA ILE A 393 5.28 20.59 38.96
C ILE A 393 5.83 20.23 40.36
N ASN A 394 6.91 19.43 40.45
CA ASN A 394 7.55 19.02 41.70
C ASN A 394 9.06 19.32 41.77
N ASN A 395 9.56 20.33 41.04
CA ASN A 395 11.00 20.57 40.95
C ASN A 395 11.63 21.30 42.16
N LYS A 396 12.92 20.99 42.38
CA LYS A 396 13.84 21.73 43.24
C LYS A 396 14.42 22.93 42.50
N GLU A 397 13.79 24.10 42.62
CA GLU A 397 14.52 25.35 42.45
C GLU A 397 14.94 25.86 43.83
N HIS A 398 16.21 26.23 43.99
CA HIS A 398 16.79 26.77 45.24
C HIS A 398 16.82 25.84 46.47
N GLY A 399 16.87 24.52 46.28
CA GLY A 399 17.08 23.58 47.38
C GLY A 399 15.82 23.19 48.16
N GLU A 400 14.66 23.74 47.81
CA GLU A 400 13.35 23.36 48.35
C GLU A 400 12.45 22.78 47.26
N TYR A 401 11.59 21.82 47.64
CA TYR A 401 10.57 21.31 46.73
C TYR A 401 9.46 22.36 46.61
N LYS A 402 9.33 23.00 45.44
CA LYS A 402 8.04 23.59 45.08
C LYS A 402 7.13 22.45 44.64
N THR A 403 6.24 22.07 45.54
CA THR A 403 5.06 21.30 45.21
C THR A 403 3.88 22.25 45.36
N PRO A 404 2.76 22.07 44.66
CA PRO A 404 1.59 22.91 44.89
C PRO A 404 1.02 22.75 46.32
N VAL A 405 1.40 21.68 47.03
CA VAL A 405 1.12 21.52 48.47
C VAL A 405 1.88 22.58 49.30
N ASN A 406 3.05 23.01 48.84
CA ASN A 406 3.89 24.02 49.50
C ASN A 406 3.63 25.45 48.97
N THR A 407 3.17 25.58 47.71
CA THR A 407 2.79 26.85 47.07
C THR A 407 1.47 26.69 46.29
N PRO A 408 0.30 26.81 46.95
CA PRO A 408 -1.00 26.46 46.36
C PRO A 408 -1.56 27.53 45.41
N ASN A 409 -0.73 28.34 44.76
CA ASN A 409 -1.19 29.37 43.84
C ASN A 409 -1.50 28.76 42.46
N SER A 410 -2.79 28.64 42.13
CA SER A 410 -3.28 28.11 40.85
C SER A 410 -2.81 28.89 39.62
N ASP A 411 -2.35 30.12 39.78
CA ASP A 411 -1.75 30.90 38.68
C ASP A 411 -0.38 30.36 38.25
N ASP A 412 0.26 29.50 39.07
CA ASP A 412 1.59 28.94 38.80
C ASP A 412 1.54 27.68 37.90
N TRP A 413 0.34 27.14 37.63
CA TRP A 413 0.17 25.96 36.77
C TRP A 413 -1.07 26.06 35.88
N LYS A 414 -1.09 25.30 34.79
CA LYS A 414 -2.19 25.32 33.82
C LYS A 414 -3.22 24.21 34.05
N MET A 415 -2.83 23.15 34.76
CA MET A 415 -3.74 22.07 35.18
C MET A 415 -4.88 22.63 36.05
N PRO A 416 -6.16 22.28 35.81
CA PRO A 416 -7.24 22.74 36.67
C PRO A 416 -7.06 22.26 38.11
N ASP A 417 -7.35 23.12 39.09
CA ASP A 417 -7.26 22.80 40.52
C ASP A 417 -8.07 21.56 40.90
N GLU A 418 -9.21 21.33 40.24
CA GLU A 418 -10.02 20.16 40.48
C GLU A 418 -9.28 18.86 40.11
N LEU A 419 -8.64 18.82 38.92
CA LEU A 419 -7.83 17.67 38.49
C LEU A 419 -6.65 17.48 39.44
N PHE A 420 -5.97 18.58 39.77
CA PHE A 420 -4.82 18.56 40.65
C PHE A 420 -5.18 17.95 42.03
N ASN A 421 -6.24 18.46 42.66
CA ASN A 421 -6.72 17.98 43.95
C ASN A 421 -7.20 16.53 43.89
N ASP A 422 -7.81 16.13 42.78
CA ASP A 422 -8.24 14.74 42.57
C ASP A 422 -7.07 13.76 42.47
N LEU A 423 -5.97 14.16 41.83
CA LEU A 423 -4.76 13.34 41.74
C LEU A 423 -4.10 13.19 43.12
N ILE A 424 -3.93 14.29 43.88
CA ILE A 424 -3.36 14.26 45.23
C ILE A 424 -4.21 13.41 46.19
N ASN A 425 -5.52 13.62 46.19
CA ASN A 425 -6.43 13.00 47.16
C ASN A 425 -6.99 11.66 46.66
N SER A 426 -6.45 11.12 45.56
CA SER A 426 -6.95 9.90 44.93
C SER A 426 -6.90 8.68 45.84
N GLY A 427 -5.90 8.57 46.72
CA GLY A 427 -5.70 7.41 47.58
C GLY A 427 -5.62 6.12 46.77
N ASN A 428 -6.61 5.24 46.93
CA ASN A 428 -6.75 3.99 46.15
C ASN A 428 -7.84 4.06 45.06
N LYS A 429 -8.46 5.21 44.85
CA LYS A 429 -9.45 5.42 43.79
C LYS A 429 -8.78 5.11 42.43
N PRO A 430 -9.43 4.36 41.53
CA PRO A 430 -8.86 4.09 40.21
C PRO A 430 -8.68 5.38 39.41
N ILE A 431 -7.52 5.54 38.79
CA ILE A 431 -7.23 6.60 37.83
C ILE A 431 -7.00 5.95 36.48
N ILE A 432 -7.69 6.44 35.44
CA ILE A 432 -7.62 5.89 34.09
C ILE A 432 -7.19 6.99 33.13
N PHE A 433 -5.97 6.86 32.60
CA PHE A 433 -5.60 7.60 31.39
C PHE A 433 -6.25 6.90 30.20
N TYR A 434 -7.26 7.52 29.59
CA TYR A 434 -7.99 6.97 28.45
C TYR A 434 -7.87 7.88 27.24
N THR A 435 -6.97 7.58 26.31
CA THR A 435 -6.59 8.54 25.27
C THR A 435 -6.14 7.92 23.95
N ASN A 436 -6.22 8.70 22.86
CA ASN A 436 -5.68 8.36 21.54
C ASN A 436 -4.60 9.41 21.18
N PRO A 437 -3.34 9.20 21.60
CA PRO A 437 -2.27 10.17 21.38
C PRO A 437 -1.86 10.26 19.91
N PRO A 438 -1.26 11.38 19.47
CA PRO A 438 -0.77 11.54 18.10
C PRO A 438 0.37 10.55 17.75
N TYR A 439 0.43 10.11 16.49
CA TYR A 439 1.40 9.11 16.01
C TYR A 439 2.63 9.66 15.27
N ALA A 440 2.77 10.98 15.12
CA ALA A 440 3.85 11.57 14.32
C ALA A 440 5.27 11.26 14.88
N THR A 441 6.26 11.19 13.98
CA THR A 441 7.68 11.00 14.36
C THR A 441 8.61 12.02 13.70
N ALA A 442 9.79 12.23 14.30
CA ALA A 442 10.85 13.10 13.78
C ALA A 442 11.35 12.71 12.36
N ASN A 443 11.12 11.46 11.93
CA ASN A 443 11.57 10.94 10.64
C ASN A 443 10.53 11.04 9.51
N ASP A 444 9.31 11.52 9.78
CA ASP A 444 8.29 11.68 8.75
C ASP A 444 8.75 12.76 7.75
N LEU A 445 8.82 12.40 6.46
CA LEU A 445 9.22 13.28 5.36
C LEU A 445 8.00 14.05 4.83
N HIS A 446 8.15 15.33 4.50
CA HIS A 446 7.19 16.02 3.62
C HIS A 446 7.25 15.43 2.19
N ALA A 447 6.23 15.69 1.37
CA ALA A 447 6.24 15.46 -0.08
C ALA A 447 7.46 16.10 -0.80
N ASN A 448 8.14 17.06 -0.14
CA ASN A 448 9.33 17.75 -0.66
C ASN A 448 10.66 17.23 -0.06
N GLY A 449 10.69 16.06 0.59
CA GLY A 449 11.93 15.42 1.04
C GLY A 449 12.67 16.08 2.22
N LYS A 450 12.06 17.05 2.91
CA LYS A 450 12.59 17.60 4.17
C LYS A 450 12.02 16.82 5.37
N HIS A 451 12.88 16.36 6.27
CA HIS A 451 12.50 15.71 7.52
C HIS A 451 11.71 16.67 8.42
N LYS A 452 10.69 16.18 9.15
CA LYS A 452 9.98 16.87 10.24
C LYS A 452 10.89 17.08 11.47
N SER A 453 12.02 17.77 11.29
CA SER A 453 12.94 18.10 12.36
C SER A 453 12.30 19.14 13.30
N GLY A 454 11.53 18.71 14.29
CA GLY A 454 10.98 19.60 15.31
C GLY A 454 9.77 19.07 16.08
N ILE A 455 8.92 18.26 15.44
CA ILE A 455 7.63 17.82 16.02
C ILE A 455 7.80 17.04 17.34
N ALA A 456 8.88 16.25 17.43
CA ALA A 456 9.15 15.44 18.62
C ALA A 456 9.95 16.18 19.72
N LYS A 457 10.28 17.47 19.57
CA LYS A 457 11.05 18.24 20.58
C LYS A 457 10.09 18.92 21.55
N ASN A 458 10.20 18.58 22.83
CA ASN A 458 9.43 19.11 23.96
C ASN A 458 10.12 18.69 25.27
N PHE A 459 9.61 19.14 26.42
CA PHE A 459 10.23 18.82 27.72
C PHE A 459 10.27 17.33 28.02
N VAL A 460 9.22 16.57 27.65
CA VAL A 460 9.24 15.10 27.82
C VAL A 460 10.31 14.45 26.94
N ASN A 461 10.49 14.90 25.71
CA ASN A 461 11.55 14.42 24.82
C ASN A 461 12.94 14.68 25.39
N ASP A 462 13.18 15.86 25.95
CA ASP A 462 14.43 16.23 26.59
C ASP A 462 14.68 15.35 27.82
N TYR A 463 13.65 15.15 28.65
CA TYR A 463 13.69 14.21 29.78
C TYR A 463 14.03 12.78 29.33
N MET A 464 13.40 12.28 28.26
CA MET A 464 13.68 10.94 27.72
C MET A 464 15.12 10.81 27.18
N LYS A 465 15.73 11.92 26.75
CA LYS A 465 17.10 11.98 26.23
C LYS A 465 18.16 12.17 27.31
N ILE A 466 17.78 12.48 28.56
CA ILE A 466 18.72 12.58 29.68
C ILE A 466 19.60 11.33 29.71
N LYS A 467 20.92 11.56 29.78
CA LYS A 467 21.91 10.50 29.76
C LYS A 467 22.36 10.20 31.18
N LYS A 468 22.18 8.96 31.61
CA LYS A 468 22.83 8.40 32.80
C LYS A 468 23.96 7.49 32.33
N ASN A 469 25.18 7.70 32.84
CA ASN A 469 26.38 6.96 32.40
C ASN A 469 26.57 6.98 30.87
N GLY A 470 26.37 8.14 30.24
CA GLY A 470 26.57 8.35 28.80
C GLY A 470 25.48 7.78 27.87
N LYS A 471 24.41 7.16 28.39
CA LYS A 471 23.34 6.56 27.58
C LYS A 471 21.97 7.16 27.91
N SER A 472 21.16 7.46 26.89
CA SER A 472 19.76 7.89 27.08
C SER A 472 18.97 6.78 27.77
N GLU A 473 18.13 7.18 28.72
CA GLU A 473 17.31 6.27 29.53
C GLU A 473 16.20 5.57 28.73
N TYR A 474 15.62 6.22 27.71
CA TYR A 474 14.50 5.67 26.93
C TYR A 474 14.85 5.32 25.48
N GLY A 475 16.07 5.63 25.03
CA GLY A 475 16.57 5.24 23.71
C GLY A 475 15.86 5.96 22.56
N ASN A 476 15.75 5.28 21.40
CA ASN A 476 15.22 5.90 20.18
C ASN A 476 13.70 6.11 20.19
N ALA A 477 12.99 5.41 21.08
CA ALA A 477 11.55 5.61 21.31
C ALA A 477 11.19 7.07 21.65
N SER A 478 12.15 7.88 22.14
CA SER A 478 11.91 9.30 22.39
C SER A 478 11.53 10.09 21.14
N GLN A 479 11.72 9.56 19.92
CA GLN A 479 11.30 10.23 18.68
C GLN A 479 9.81 9.99 18.33
N GLN A 480 9.06 9.25 19.14
CA GLN A 480 7.65 8.88 18.91
C GLN A 480 6.76 9.62 19.91
N LEU A 481 5.78 10.39 19.42
CA LEU A 481 4.91 11.18 20.30
C LEU A 481 4.10 10.32 21.29
N TYR A 482 3.47 9.23 20.83
CA TYR A 482 2.74 8.34 21.75
C TYR A 482 3.63 7.76 22.87
N ALA A 483 4.91 7.50 22.61
CA ALA A 483 5.84 7.05 23.64
C ALA A 483 6.14 8.17 24.65
N GLN A 484 6.24 9.41 24.18
CA GLN A 484 6.39 10.58 25.07
C GLN A 484 5.13 10.77 25.95
N PHE A 485 3.92 10.63 25.39
CA PHE A 485 2.68 10.65 26.19
C PHE A 485 2.71 9.60 27.32
N MET A 486 3.13 8.37 27.00
CA MET A 486 3.27 7.32 28.00
C MET A 486 4.33 7.65 29.07
N VAL A 487 5.47 8.24 28.69
CA VAL A 487 6.48 8.71 29.67
C VAL A 487 5.94 9.85 30.54
N ARG A 488 5.16 10.78 29.98
CA ARG A 488 4.52 11.84 30.77
C ARG A 488 3.56 11.24 31.81
N MET A 489 2.78 10.22 31.44
CA MET A 489 1.93 9.50 32.40
C MET A 489 2.76 8.84 33.50
N LEU A 490 3.88 8.18 33.17
CA LEU A 490 4.80 7.62 34.19
C LEU A 490 5.30 8.71 35.15
N LYS A 491 5.66 9.88 34.62
CA LYS A 491 6.09 11.01 35.43
C LYS A 491 4.97 11.56 36.32
N ILE A 492 3.74 11.71 35.81
CA ILE A 492 2.58 12.15 36.62
C ILE A 492 2.30 11.15 37.75
N ILE A 493 2.42 9.84 37.49
CA ILE A 493 2.28 8.80 38.52
C ILE A 493 3.30 8.97 39.63
N GLU A 494 4.56 9.25 39.29
CA GLU A 494 5.63 9.51 40.26
C GLU A 494 5.42 10.82 41.01
N ASP A 495 5.08 11.89 40.28
CA ASP A 495 4.89 13.24 40.82
C ASP A 495 3.76 13.27 41.87
N PHE A 496 2.66 12.56 41.62
CA PHE A 496 1.50 12.52 42.50
C PHE A 496 1.44 11.27 43.39
N ASN A 497 2.46 10.40 43.34
CA ASN A 497 2.51 9.14 44.07
C ASN A 497 1.24 8.27 43.90
N LEU A 498 0.77 8.15 42.66
CA LEU A 498 -0.49 7.47 42.33
C LEU A 498 -0.33 5.95 42.47
N LYS A 499 -1.31 5.29 43.12
CA LYS A 499 -1.19 3.86 43.49
C LYS A 499 -2.05 2.91 42.68
N ASN A 500 -3.19 3.36 42.14
CA ASN A 500 -4.14 2.53 41.41
C ASN A 500 -4.43 3.11 40.03
N VAL A 501 -3.52 2.88 39.09
CA VAL A 501 -3.55 3.51 37.77
C VAL A 501 -3.71 2.49 36.66
N TYR A 502 -4.59 2.82 35.72
CA TYR A 502 -4.76 2.14 34.44
C TYR A 502 -4.40 3.10 33.31
N ILE A 503 -3.75 2.56 32.28
CA ILE A 503 -3.51 3.27 31.02
C ILE A 503 -4.22 2.49 29.93
N ALA A 504 -5.22 3.11 29.32
CA ALA A 504 -6.02 2.59 28.21
C ALA A 504 -5.81 3.49 27.00
N LEU A 505 -5.12 3.01 25.96
CA LEU A 505 -4.76 3.88 24.84
C LEU A 505 -4.68 3.17 23.50
N PHE A 506 -4.90 3.97 22.45
CA PHE A 506 -4.62 3.59 21.07
C PHE A 506 -3.17 3.94 20.70
N THR A 507 -2.44 3.03 20.06
CA THR A 507 -1.05 3.23 19.63
C THR A 507 -0.75 2.54 18.31
N ASN A 508 0.35 2.92 17.67
CA ASN A 508 0.92 2.11 16.59
C ASN A 508 1.49 0.80 17.17
N ALA A 509 1.16 -0.34 16.56
CA ALA A 509 1.61 -1.66 17.02
C ALA A 509 3.14 -1.84 17.05
N ARG A 510 3.90 -0.98 16.35
CA ARG A 510 5.37 -0.98 16.34
C ARG A 510 5.99 -0.86 17.74
N PHE A 511 5.29 -0.26 18.71
CA PHE A 511 5.69 -0.29 20.12
C PHE A 511 5.97 -1.72 20.63
N MET A 512 5.15 -2.69 20.20
CA MET A 512 5.21 -4.08 20.63
C MET A 512 6.17 -4.96 19.82
N SER A 513 6.65 -4.49 18.67
CA SER A 513 7.51 -5.28 17.79
C SER A 513 8.81 -4.58 17.40
N GLY A 514 9.04 -3.31 17.75
CA GLY A 514 10.09 -2.47 17.16
C GLY A 514 11.54 -2.75 17.60
N GLY A 515 11.80 -3.86 18.29
CA GLY A 515 13.16 -4.32 18.65
C GLY A 515 13.93 -3.31 19.51
N ASP A 516 15.23 -3.18 19.25
CA ASP A 516 16.14 -2.26 19.95
C ASP A 516 15.73 -0.78 19.90
N TYR A 517 14.87 -0.40 18.96
CA TYR A 517 14.34 0.96 18.92
C TYR A 517 13.52 1.27 20.18
N PHE A 518 12.78 0.28 20.69
CA PHE A 518 11.90 0.37 21.87
C PHE A 518 12.44 -0.32 23.12
N ARG A 519 13.48 -1.16 23.02
CA ARG A 519 14.00 -1.98 24.13
C ARG A 519 14.04 -1.28 25.49
N LYS A 520 14.72 -0.13 25.57
CA LYS A 520 14.84 0.63 26.83
C LYS A 520 13.50 1.19 27.33
N PHE A 521 12.69 1.71 26.42
CA PHE A 521 11.35 2.19 26.75
C PHE A 521 10.47 1.05 27.25
N ASN A 522 10.48 -0.10 26.58
CA ASN A 522 9.72 -1.30 26.97
C ASN A 522 10.17 -1.81 28.35
N GLY A 523 11.48 -1.88 28.61
CA GLY A 523 12.02 -2.24 29.93
C GLY A 523 11.48 -1.34 31.05
N LYS A 524 11.50 -0.02 30.86
CA LYS A 524 10.97 0.96 31.83
C LYS A 524 9.45 0.96 31.96
N PHE A 525 8.73 0.79 30.86
CA PHE A 525 7.27 0.81 30.87
C PHE A 525 6.71 -0.49 31.47
N PHE A 526 7.14 -1.65 30.99
CA PHE A 526 6.64 -2.95 31.45
C PHE A 526 7.19 -3.39 32.82
N SER A 527 8.26 -2.76 33.31
CA SER A 527 8.67 -2.95 34.70
C SER A 527 7.63 -2.40 35.66
N LYS A 528 6.97 -1.30 35.30
CA LYS A 528 5.93 -0.65 36.10
C LYS A 528 4.53 -1.15 35.77
N PHE A 529 4.26 -1.49 34.51
CA PHE A 529 2.94 -1.84 34.03
C PHE A 529 2.79 -3.31 33.63
N LYS A 530 1.61 -3.87 33.88
CA LYS A 530 1.21 -5.18 33.40
C LYS A 530 0.11 -5.02 32.35
N PHE A 531 0.33 -5.56 31.16
CA PHE A 531 -0.71 -5.70 30.14
C PHE A 531 -1.88 -6.53 30.68
N GLN A 532 -3.10 -6.01 30.52
CA GLN A 532 -4.33 -6.67 30.97
C GLN A 532 -5.11 -7.24 29.79
N LYS A 533 -5.40 -6.40 28.80
CA LYS A 533 -6.24 -6.73 27.64
C LYS A 533 -5.94 -5.77 26.49
N GLY A 534 -6.14 -6.22 25.25
CA GLY A 534 -5.93 -5.40 24.07
C GLY A 534 -6.50 -6.03 22.81
N CYS A 535 -6.69 -5.20 21.79
CA CYS A 535 -7.02 -5.67 20.43
C CYS A 535 -6.16 -4.96 19.38
N LEU A 536 -5.98 -5.65 18.25
CA LEU A 536 -5.46 -5.10 17.01
C LEU A 536 -6.62 -4.89 16.04
N LEU A 537 -6.58 -3.77 15.34
CA LEU A 537 -7.49 -3.43 14.28
C LEU A 537 -6.71 -2.82 13.12
N ASN A 538 -7.26 -2.95 11.91
CA ASN A 538 -6.66 -2.36 10.73
C ASN A 538 -6.70 -0.83 10.88
N ALA A 539 -5.62 -0.14 10.51
CA ALA A 539 -5.62 1.31 10.57
C ALA A 539 -6.77 1.91 9.76
N GLY A 540 -7.08 1.37 8.58
CA GLY A 540 -8.18 1.77 7.70
C GLY A 540 -9.59 1.72 8.31
N GLU A 541 -9.74 1.18 9.52
CA GLU A 541 -10.93 1.36 10.35
C GLU A 541 -11.13 2.83 10.80
N PHE A 542 -10.05 3.61 10.82
CA PHE A 542 -10.04 5.05 11.01
C PHE A 542 -10.05 5.73 9.65
N ALA A 543 -10.90 6.74 9.51
CA ALA A 543 -11.01 7.52 8.27
C ALA A 543 -9.64 8.08 7.83
N ASP A 544 -9.39 8.05 6.52
CA ASP A 544 -8.22 8.65 5.86
C ASP A 544 -6.85 8.09 6.30
N THR A 545 -6.83 6.86 6.81
CA THR A 545 -5.59 6.15 7.15
C THR A 545 -5.31 5.01 6.16
N SER A 546 -4.03 4.67 6.01
CA SER A 546 -3.64 3.53 5.19
C SER A 546 -4.13 2.23 5.81
N ASP A 547 -4.68 1.34 5.00
CA ASP A 547 -5.11 -0.01 5.35
C ASP A 547 -3.96 -1.01 5.57
N GLN A 548 -2.71 -0.53 5.58
CA GLN A 548 -1.51 -1.36 5.51
C GLN A 548 -0.83 -1.63 6.87
N TRP A 549 -1.32 -1.04 7.96
CA TRP A 549 -0.68 -1.17 9.27
C TRP A 549 -1.69 -1.37 10.41
N PRO A 550 -1.28 -2.01 11.53
CA PRO A 550 -2.17 -2.26 12.66
C PRO A 550 -2.16 -1.08 13.65
N ILE A 551 -3.35 -0.67 14.07
CA ILE A 551 -3.58 0.12 15.29
C ILE A 551 -3.87 -0.84 16.45
N MET A 552 -3.39 -0.50 17.63
CA MET A 552 -3.54 -1.29 18.83
C MET A 552 -4.27 -0.49 19.90
N PHE A 553 -5.37 -1.01 20.43
CA PHE A 553 -5.92 -0.56 21.72
C PHE A 553 -5.42 -1.48 22.82
N SER A 554 -4.91 -0.92 23.92
CA SER A 554 -4.35 -1.69 25.03
C SER A 554 -4.67 -1.09 26.38
N ILE A 555 -4.90 -1.96 27.36
CA ILE A 555 -5.11 -1.62 28.77
C ILE A 555 -3.97 -2.20 29.60
N TYR A 556 -3.31 -1.33 30.35
CA TYR A 556 -2.24 -1.67 31.29
C TYR A 556 -2.63 -1.27 32.70
N LYS A 557 -2.22 -2.07 33.69
CA LYS A 557 -2.40 -1.77 35.12
C LYS A 557 -1.05 -1.56 35.79
N LEU A 558 -0.93 -0.53 36.61
CA LEU A 558 0.24 -0.30 37.45
C LEU A 558 0.44 -1.48 38.39
N ARG A 559 1.66 -2.00 38.45
CA ARG A 559 2.01 -3.12 39.33
C ARG A 559 2.19 -2.63 40.76
N SER A 560 1.79 -3.46 41.72
CA SER A 560 2.13 -3.24 43.13
C SER A 560 3.63 -3.38 43.40
N ASN A 561 4.30 -4.26 42.64
CA ASN A 561 5.74 -4.47 42.68
C ASN A 561 6.33 -4.39 41.27
N TYR A 562 7.36 -3.55 41.09
CA TYR A 562 8.02 -3.39 39.80
C TYR A 562 8.88 -4.60 39.46
N LEU A 563 8.90 -4.97 38.17
CA LEU A 563 9.80 -6.00 37.66
C LEU A 563 11.19 -5.43 37.38
N ASP A 564 12.19 -6.30 37.33
CA ASP A 564 13.47 -5.95 36.73
C ASP A 564 13.29 -5.61 35.23
N GLU A 565 13.96 -4.56 34.75
CA GLU A 565 13.83 -4.08 33.37
C GLU A 565 14.22 -5.16 32.33
N SER A 566 15.19 -6.03 32.64
CA SER A 566 15.64 -7.10 31.73
C SER A 566 14.60 -8.23 31.58
N ILE A 567 13.78 -8.44 32.61
CA ILE A 567 12.64 -9.36 32.54
C ILE A 567 11.47 -8.68 31.82
N ALA A 568 11.27 -7.39 32.07
CA ALA A 568 10.18 -6.61 31.51
C ALA A 568 10.27 -6.43 29.98
N GLU A 569 11.47 -6.31 29.43
CA GLU A 569 11.66 -6.10 27.99
C GLU A 569 11.25 -7.32 27.14
N ASN A 570 11.32 -8.54 27.68
CA ASN A 570 11.10 -9.79 26.94
C ASN A 570 9.65 -10.32 27.01
N GLN A 571 8.67 -9.46 27.28
CA GLN A 571 7.27 -9.90 27.41
C GLN A 571 6.62 -10.21 26.07
N LYS A 572 5.77 -11.24 26.06
CA LYS A 572 4.88 -11.58 24.95
C LYS A 572 3.47 -11.13 25.29
N HIS A 573 2.79 -10.55 24.30
CA HIS A 573 1.46 -9.99 24.49
C HIS A 573 0.48 -10.59 23.48
N GLU A 574 -0.56 -11.24 23.98
CA GLU A 574 -1.64 -11.76 23.13
C GLU A 574 -2.69 -10.68 22.90
N PHE A 575 -3.01 -10.44 21.63
CA PHE A 575 -4.04 -9.51 21.19
C PHE A 575 -5.14 -10.23 20.45
N GLU A 576 -6.38 -9.82 20.69
CA GLU A 576 -7.48 -10.19 19.79
C GLU A 576 -7.36 -9.36 18.51
N VAL A 577 -7.51 -9.99 17.35
CA VAL A 577 -7.59 -9.26 16.08
C VAL A 577 -9.07 -9.09 15.73
N LYS A 578 -9.47 -7.83 15.60
CA LYS A 578 -10.85 -7.42 15.39
C LYS A 578 -10.95 -6.58 14.12
N GLU A 579 -12.11 -6.64 13.49
CA GLU A 579 -12.47 -5.83 12.34
C GLU A 579 -13.96 -5.49 12.41
N THR A 580 -14.35 -4.42 11.74
CA THR A 580 -15.76 -4.13 11.54
C THR A 580 -16.33 -4.98 10.39
N LYS A 581 -17.58 -5.38 10.55
CA LYS A 581 -18.34 -6.13 9.55
C LYS A 581 -19.79 -5.68 9.57
N TRP A 582 -20.33 -5.44 8.37
CA TRP A 582 -21.75 -5.22 8.17
C TRP A 582 -22.50 -6.56 8.21
N GLU A 583 -23.46 -6.68 9.12
CA GLU A 583 -24.39 -7.80 9.21
C GLU A 583 -25.83 -7.24 9.31
N ASN A 584 -26.69 -7.59 8.35
CA ASN A 584 -28.10 -7.14 8.31
C ASN A 584 -28.25 -5.62 8.49
N ASP A 585 -27.50 -4.82 7.72
CA ASP A 585 -27.48 -3.35 7.78
C ASP A 585 -26.99 -2.74 9.11
N ASN A 586 -26.47 -3.56 10.03
CA ASN A 586 -25.83 -3.11 11.26
C ASN A 586 -24.31 -3.32 11.18
N LEU A 587 -23.55 -2.27 11.47
CA LEU A 587 -22.10 -2.37 11.65
C LEU A 587 -21.82 -3.00 13.00
N SER A 588 -21.08 -4.11 13.01
CA SER A 588 -20.67 -4.83 14.21
C SER A 588 -19.16 -5.06 14.21
N ILE A 589 -18.58 -5.29 15.38
CA ILE A 589 -17.20 -5.74 15.48
C ILE A 589 -17.21 -7.26 15.63
N ARG A 590 -16.42 -7.94 14.80
CA ARG A 590 -16.14 -9.37 14.98
C ARG A 590 -14.68 -9.58 15.32
N LYS A 591 -14.45 -10.56 16.20
CA LYS A 591 -13.15 -11.18 16.42
C LYS A 591 -12.98 -12.30 15.41
N TYR A 592 -11.85 -12.35 14.71
CA TYR A 592 -11.60 -13.43 13.75
C TYR A 592 -10.29 -14.18 14.00
N THR A 593 -9.34 -13.64 14.76
CA THR A 593 -8.15 -14.39 15.19
C THR A 593 -7.51 -13.79 16.46
N LYS A 594 -6.40 -14.39 16.90
CA LYS A 594 -5.50 -13.87 17.93
C LYS A 594 -4.10 -13.70 17.35
N LYS A 595 -3.36 -12.73 17.86
CA LYS A 595 -1.95 -12.50 17.51
C LYS A 595 -1.10 -12.42 18.77
N ILE A 596 0.02 -13.14 18.78
CA ILE A 596 1.06 -12.96 19.80
C ILE A 596 2.07 -11.95 19.24
N MET A 597 2.17 -10.80 19.89
CA MET A 597 3.22 -9.82 19.63
C MET A 597 4.45 -10.15 20.47
N GLU A 598 5.59 -10.31 19.81
CA GLU A 598 6.89 -10.55 20.43
C GLU A 598 7.92 -9.57 19.87
N THR A 599 8.77 -9.04 20.75
CA THR A 599 9.89 -8.19 20.34
C THR A 599 11.10 -9.05 19.98
N VAL A 600 11.75 -8.75 18.86
CA VAL A 600 13.01 -9.40 18.45
C VAL A 600 14.14 -8.38 18.54
N TYR A 601 15.13 -8.68 19.39
CA TYR A 601 16.31 -7.84 19.60
C TYR A 601 17.48 -8.25 18.70
N LYS A 602 18.49 -7.38 18.62
CA LYS A 602 19.70 -7.52 17.80
C LYS A 602 20.36 -8.90 17.85
N GLU A 603 20.39 -9.52 19.01
CA GLU A 603 21.09 -10.79 19.26
C GLU A 603 20.37 -11.97 18.59
N ASP A 604 19.08 -11.81 18.33
CA ASP A 604 18.22 -12.81 17.70
C ASP A 604 17.69 -12.37 16.33
N ALA A 605 17.94 -11.14 15.90
CA ALA A 605 17.41 -10.60 14.65
C ALA A 605 18.17 -11.12 13.41
N LEU A 606 17.42 -11.54 12.39
CA LEU A 606 17.96 -12.11 11.14
C LEU A 606 18.95 -11.18 10.43
N ASN A 607 18.64 -9.88 10.32
CA ASN A 607 19.50 -8.93 9.64
C ASN A 607 20.83 -8.67 10.37
N TYR A 608 20.89 -8.90 11.69
CA TYR A 608 22.14 -8.86 12.46
C TYR A 608 22.89 -10.17 12.31
N TRP A 609 22.20 -11.30 12.41
CA TRP A 609 22.78 -12.63 12.17
C TRP A 609 23.47 -12.73 10.79
N ALA A 610 22.90 -12.12 9.75
CA ALA A 610 23.45 -12.09 8.39
C ALA A 610 24.83 -11.42 8.27
N LYS A 611 25.20 -10.55 9.22
CA LYS A 611 26.46 -9.79 9.22
C LYS A 611 27.43 -10.17 10.34
N GLU A 612 27.02 -11.01 11.29
CA GLU A 612 27.84 -11.39 12.45
C GLU A 612 29.19 -12.02 12.07
N THR A 613 29.27 -12.73 10.94
CA THR A 613 30.51 -13.38 10.49
C THR A 613 31.43 -12.45 9.69
N LEU A 614 30.97 -11.25 9.32
CA LEU A 614 31.75 -10.31 8.52
C LEU A 614 32.95 -9.78 9.31
N LYS A 615 34.13 -9.91 8.71
CA LYS A 615 35.38 -9.35 9.23
C LYS A 615 35.56 -7.91 8.71
N LYS A 616 36.53 -7.19 9.29
CA LYS A 616 36.96 -5.90 8.75
C LYS A 616 37.72 -6.13 7.44
N HIS A 617 37.31 -5.45 6.39
CA HIS A 617 37.97 -5.44 5.08
C HIS A 617 38.30 -4.01 4.67
N PRO A 618 39.39 -3.81 3.90
CA PRO A 618 39.66 -2.51 3.29
C PRO A 618 38.58 -2.17 2.25
N GLU A 619 38.37 -0.86 2.06
CA GLU A 619 37.51 -0.36 0.98
C GLU A 619 38.13 -0.71 -0.38
N PHE A 620 37.28 -1.00 -1.37
CA PHE A 620 37.71 -1.34 -2.73
C PHE A 620 38.55 -0.21 -3.32
N SER A 621 39.72 -0.54 -3.87
CA SER A 621 40.75 0.46 -4.19
C SER A 621 40.47 1.29 -5.43
N ASP A 622 39.72 0.73 -6.39
CA ASP A 622 39.40 1.38 -7.66
C ASP A 622 37.99 2.01 -7.65
N THR A 623 37.61 2.66 -8.74
CA THR A 623 36.25 3.17 -8.92
C THR A 623 35.24 2.03 -9.12
N TYR A 624 34.06 2.19 -8.54
CA TYR A 624 32.98 1.21 -8.64
C TYR A 624 31.62 1.90 -8.78
N PRO A 625 30.65 1.28 -9.49
CA PRO A 625 29.33 1.87 -9.65
C PRO A 625 28.56 1.84 -8.33
N GLN A 626 27.83 2.92 -8.05
CA GLN A 626 26.88 3.00 -6.93
C GLN A 626 25.45 2.94 -7.45
N LEU A 627 24.85 1.75 -7.31
CA LEU A 627 23.67 1.38 -8.06
C LEU A 627 22.38 1.74 -7.31
N GLY A 628 21.38 2.17 -8.08
CA GLY A 628 19.98 2.26 -7.67
C GLY A 628 19.13 1.11 -8.23
N LYS A 629 19.52 0.57 -9.39
CA LYS A 629 18.93 -0.62 -10.03
C LYS A 629 20.01 -1.42 -10.75
N ALA A 630 19.67 -2.62 -11.24
CA ALA A 630 20.63 -3.58 -11.82
C ALA A 630 21.55 -2.99 -12.90
N MET A 631 21.03 -2.10 -13.74
CA MET A 631 21.75 -1.44 -14.82
C MET A 631 21.57 0.08 -14.77
N GLU A 632 21.56 0.67 -13.56
CA GLU A 632 21.42 2.12 -13.39
C GLU A 632 22.18 2.62 -12.15
N GLU A 633 23.11 3.56 -12.33
CA GLU A 633 23.71 4.33 -11.23
C GLU A 633 22.68 5.26 -10.61
N SER A 634 22.75 5.46 -9.29
CA SER A 634 21.79 6.32 -8.59
C SER A 634 22.00 7.79 -8.93
N SER A 635 20.90 8.52 -9.17
CA SER A 635 20.87 9.97 -9.31
C SER A 635 20.95 10.74 -7.97
N GLY A 636 21.06 10.01 -6.84
CA GLY A 636 21.11 10.59 -5.50
C GLY A 636 22.38 11.41 -5.25
N LYS A 637 22.24 12.59 -4.63
CA LYS A 637 23.34 13.56 -4.43
C LYS A 637 24.43 13.13 -3.43
N SER A 638 24.26 12.02 -2.72
CA SER A 638 25.21 11.57 -1.67
C SER A 638 25.09 10.06 -1.42
N PRO A 639 25.60 9.23 -2.33
CA PRO A 639 25.61 7.78 -2.14
C PRO A 639 26.52 7.39 -0.96
N ARG A 640 26.11 6.38 -0.18
CA ARG A 640 26.75 6.03 1.11
C ARG A 640 27.16 4.56 1.25
N GLY A 641 26.75 3.68 0.33
CA GLY A 641 27.18 2.28 0.33
C GLY A 641 28.64 2.19 -0.10
N LYS A 642 29.47 1.55 0.74
CA LYS A 642 30.89 1.31 0.44
C LYS A 642 31.10 -0.13 0.01
N LEU A 643 31.83 -0.32 -1.09
CA LEU A 643 32.26 -1.64 -1.54
C LEU A 643 33.58 -2.01 -0.84
N TYR A 644 33.72 -3.26 -0.42
CA TYR A 644 34.96 -3.78 0.16
C TYR A 644 35.71 -4.68 -0.81
N GLU A 645 37.03 -4.75 -0.63
CA GLU A 645 37.87 -5.69 -1.36
C GLU A 645 37.39 -7.13 -1.17
N GLY A 646 37.30 -7.89 -2.27
CA GLY A 646 36.79 -9.27 -2.27
C GLY A 646 35.28 -9.41 -2.16
N SER A 647 34.52 -8.30 -2.19
CA SER A 647 33.06 -8.33 -2.17
C SER A 647 32.49 -9.02 -3.41
N LEU A 648 31.56 -9.95 -3.18
CA LEU A 648 30.75 -10.57 -4.23
C LEU A 648 29.63 -9.62 -4.69
N GLY A 649 29.35 -8.58 -3.91
CA GLY A 649 28.25 -7.65 -4.14
C GLY A 649 27.77 -6.98 -2.86
N PHE A 650 26.81 -6.08 -2.97
CA PHE A 650 26.21 -5.40 -1.82
C PHE A 650 24.73 -5.74 -1.70
N MET A 651 24.32 -6.18 -0.51
CA MET A 651 22.91 -6.43 -0.19
C MET A 651 22.34 -5.25 0.57
N VAL A 652 21.37 -4.55 -0.03
CA VAL A 652 20.53 -3.62 0.72
C VAL A 652 19.55 -4.42 1.56
N ASN A 653 19.44 -4.06 2.84
CA ASN A 653 18.68 -4.79 3.83
C ASN A 653 18.01 -3.82 4.81
N ASN A 654 17.02 -3.07 4.33
CA ASN A 654 16.31 -2.03 5.07
C ASN A 654 15.44 -2.65 6.17
N SER A 655 15.74 -2.34 7.44
CA SER A 655 15.05 -2.86 8.64
C SER A 655 15.01 -4.39 8.73
N ASN A 656 14.34 -4.94 9.75
CA ASN A 656 14.18 -6.38 9.96
C ASN A 656 12.72 -6.84 9.92
N ASN A 657 11.77 -5.95 9.66
CA ASN A 657 10.35 -6.31 9.61
C ASN A 657 9.91 -6.84 8.24
N ILE A 658 8.82 -7.61 8.23
CA ILE A 658 8.23 -8.22 7.03
C ILE A 658 7.84 -7.16 5.99
N GLY A 659 7.18 -6.07 6.40
CA GLY A 659 6.69 -5.02 5.49
C GLY A 659 7.80 -4.37 4.64
N LYS A 660 9.01 -4.30 5.18
CA LYS A 660 10.19 -3.78 4.47
C LYS A 660 10.82 -4.77 3.49
N GLY A 661 10.55 -6.06 3.59
CA GLY A 661 11.15 -7.08 2.73
C GLY A 661 10.63 -7.06 1.29
N THR A 662 9.31 -7.04 1.13
CA THR A 662 8.65 -7.13 -0.17
C THR A 662 7.93 -5.85 -0.58
N TYR A 663 6.85 -5.48 0.12
CA TYR A 663 5.97 -4.35 -0.24
C TYR A 663 6.70 -3.00 -0.35
N GLN A 664 7.59 -2.69 0.58
CA GLN A 664 8.32 -1.40 0.58
C GLN A 664 9.70 -1.47 -0.09
N GLY A 665 10.02 -2.56 -0.81
CA GLY A 665 11.22 -2.66 -1.65
C GLY A 665 12.56 -2.55 -0.93
N GLY A 666 12.66 -3.00 0.33
CA GLY A 666 13.82 -2.78 1.19
C GLY A 666 14.92 -3.83 1.11
N VAL A 667 14.81 -4.85 0.27
CA VAL A 667 15.81 -5.93 0.15
C VAL A 667 16.11 -6.19 -1.32
N TYR A 668 17.38 -6.04 -1.71
CA TYR A 668 17.89 -6.29 -3.07
C TYR A 668 19.41 -6.51 -3.02
N ILE A 669 19.96 -7.17 -4.05
CA ILE A 669 21.39 -7.50 -4.12
C ILE A 669 21.96 -7.00 -5.44
N PHE A 670 23.10 -6.31 -5.37
CA PHE A 670 23.89 -5.89 -6.53
C PHE A 670 25.21 -6.65 -6.63
N THR A 671 25.82 -6.65 -7.82
CA THR A 671 27.22 -7.08 -8.05
C THR A 671 28.26 -6.03 -7.66
N SER A 672 27.82 -4.80 -7.39
CA SER A 672 28.63 -3.69 -6.88
C SER A 672 27.98 -3.11 -5.62
N SER A 673 28.29 -1.86 -5.28
CA SER A 673 27.70 -1.12 -4.17
C SER A 673 26.31 -0.54 -4.48
N ALA A 674 25.58 -0.17 -3.43
CA ALA A 674 24.33 0.57 -3.50
C ALA A 674 24.51 2.06 -3.14
N TYR A 675 23.60 2.91 -3.58
CA TYR A 675 23.59 4.31 -3.13
C TYR A 675 23.21 4.49 -1.66
N GLU A 676 22.50 3.52 -1.06
CA GLU A 676 22.11 3.55 0.36
C GLU A 676 23.15 2.87 1.25
N SER A 677 23.25 3.31 2.51
CA SER A 677 24.13 2.69 3.52
C SER A 677 23.46 1.59 4.35
N ASN A 678 22.16 1.36 4.16
CA ASN A 678 21.38 0.40 4.93
C ASN A 678 21.51 -1.02 4.35
N GLY A 679 22.71 -1.58 4.43
CA GLY A 679 23.02 -2.89 3.87
C GLY A 679 24.36 -3.43 4.37
N PHE A 680 24.89 -4.44 3.68
CA PHE A 680 26.20 -5.01 3.96
C PHE A 680 26.82 -5.64 2.70
N ASN A 681 28.15 -5.70 2.67
CA ASN A 681 28.88 -6.43 1.64
C ASN A 681 28.64 -7.93 1.81
N VAL A 682 28.35 -8.61 0.70
CA VAL A 682 28.29 -10.07 0.65
C VAL A 682 29.69 -10.56 0.33
N MET A 683 30.26 -11.32 1.25
CA MET A 683 31.59 -11.87 1.22
C MET A 683 31.50 -13.40 1.28
N PRO A 684 32.55 -14.14 0.86
CA PRO A 684 32.57 -15.60 1.02
C PRO A 684 32.25 -16.08 2.46
N GLU A 685 32.69 -15.37 3.49
CA GLU A 685 32.47 -15.78 4.90
C GLU A 685 31.06 -15.53 5.46
N ASN A 686 30.21 -14.73 4.80
CA ASN A 686 28.81 -14.54 5.19
C ASN A 686 27.81 -14.95 4.11
N PHE A 687 28.28 -15.54 3.02
CA PHE A 687 27.49 -15.86 1.84
C PHE A 687 26.22 -16.65 2.16
N ASP A 688 26.32 -17.76 2.89
CA ASP A 688 25.16 -18.60 3.26
C ASP A 688 24.14 -17.82 4.10
N ARG A 689 24.62 -17.00 5.04
CA ARG A 689 23.74 -16.18 5.88
C ARG A 689 23.08 -15.06 5.07
N ALA A 690 23.79 -14.51 4.10
CA ALA A 690 23.28 -13.49 3.20
C ALA A 690 22.13 -14.06 2.35
N VAL A 691 22.33 -15.20 1.67
CA VAL A 691 21.27 -15.79 0.82
C VAL A 691 20.06 -16.22 1.64
N VAL A 692 20.25 -16.75 2.86
CA VAL A 692 19.15 -17.04 3.80
C VAL A 692 18.40 -15.77 4.19
N ASN A 693 19.11 -14.67 4.53
CA ASN A 693 18.47 -13.39 4.83
C ASN A 693 17.67 -12.87 3.64
N PHE A 694 18.22 -12.94 2.42
CA PHE A 694 17.53 -12.51 1.22
C PHE A 694 16.25 -13.33 0.99
N ALA A 695 16.36 -14.66 0.94
CA ALA A 695 15.23 -15.54 0.66
C ALA A 695 14.14 -15.39 1.72
N ALA A 696 14.48 -15.40 3.01
CA ALA A 696 13.50 -15.23 4.08
C ALA A 696 12.74 -13.90 3.97
N ARG A 697 13.45 -12.80 3.67
CA ARG A 697 12.82 -11.47 3.57
C ARG A 697 12.05 -11.23 2.27
N ARG A 698 12.32 -12.00 1.21
CA ARG A 698 11.71 -11.84 -0.12
C ARG A 698 10.56 -12.82 -0.39
N THR A 699 10.45 -13.89 0.39
CA THR A 699 9.44 -14.94 0.21
C THR A 699 8.14 -14.62 0.94
N ILE A 700 8.20 -14.03 2.14
CA ILE A 700 6.99 -13.71 2.93
C ILE A 700 6.28 -12.44 2.42
N ALA A 701 4.99 -12.58 2.13
CA ALA A 701 4.12 -11.45 1.82
C ALA A 701 3.56 -10.80 3.11
N PRO A 702 3.74 -9.49 3.32
CA PRO A 702 3.15 -8.80 4.46
C PRO A 702 1.63 -8.70 4.29
N ASN A 703 0.94 -8.79 5.42
CA ASN A 703 -0.42 -8.25 5.56
C ASN A 703 -0.41 -7.20 6.67
N TRP A 704 -1.51 -6.46 6.84
CA TRP A 704 -1.58 -5.40 7.84
C TRP A 704 -1.34 -5.89 9.28
N ILE A 705 -1.63 -7.16 9.58
CA ILE A 705 -1.40 -7.78 10.88
C ILE A 705 0.09 -8.01 11.09
N THR A 706 0.76 -8.67 10.14
CA THR A 706 2.13 -9.21 10.29
C THR A 706 3.22 -8.27 9.79
N ALA A 707 2.88 -7.19 9.08
CA ALA A 707 3.86 -6.28 8.47
C ALA A 707 4.92 -5.74 9.45
N GLN A 708 4.58 -5.60 10.74
CA GLN A 708 5.48 -5.12 11.78
C GLN A 708 6.27 -6.22 12.50
N ASP A 709 6.06 -7.49 12.17
CA ASP A 709 6.78 -8.60 12.79
C ASP A 709 8.22 -8.63 12.28
N ASN A 710 9.15 -9.01 13.17
CA ASN A 710 10.58 -9.05 12.89
C ASN A 710 11.06 -10.49 12.75
N TYR A 711 11.95 -10.73 11.78
CA TYR A 711 12.56 -12.05 11.58
C TYR A 711 13.58 -12.37 12.67
N LYS A 712 13.50 -13.57 13.21
CA LYS A 712 14.54 -14.18 14.04
C LYS A 712 15.58 -14.88 13.16
N LYS A 713 16.79 -15.07 13.71
CA LYS A 713 17.82 -15.94 13.14
C LYS A 713 17.28 -17.38 13.03
N PRO A 714 17.63 -18.12 11.98
CA PRO A 714 17.13 -19.47 11.77
C PRO A 714 17.65 -20.44 12.84
N ASN A 715 16.88 -21.49 13.13
CA ASN A 715 17.38 -22.65 13.85
C ASN A 715 18.38 -23.42 12.98
N VAL A 716 19.67 -23.08 13.09
CA VAL A 716 20.75 -23.71 12.30
C VAL A 716 21.01 -25.18 12.66
N SER A 717 20.46 -25.67 13.77
CA SER A 717 20.58 -27.08 14.19
C SER A 717 19.50 -27.97 13.55
N ASP A 718 18.49 -27.39 12.91
CA ASP A 718 17.43 -28.14 12.25
C ASP A 718 17.93 -28.85 10.99
N PRO A 719 17.59 -30.13 10.77
CA PRO A 719 18.02 -30.87 9.57
C PRO A 719 17.66 -30.22 8.24
N ILE A 720 16.57 -29.44 8.17
CA ILE A 720 16.16 -28.78 6.91
C ILE A 720 17.03 -27.55 6.59
N TYR A 721 17.83 -27.06 7.54
CA TYR A 721 18.58 -25.81 7.38
C TYR A 721 19.54 -25.86 6.20
N SER A 722 20.27 -26.96 6.01
CA SER A 722 21.22 -27.07 4.89
C SER A 722 20.54 -27.06 3.53
N GLU A 723 19.37 -27.70 3.41
CA GLU A 723 18.57 -27.64 2.18
C GLU A 723 18.04 -26.22 1.95
N PHE A 724 17.54 -25.57 3.01
CA PHE A 724 17.05 -24.20 2.92
C PHE A 724 18.14 -23.21 2.50
N VAL A 725 19.40 -23.37 2.95
CA VAL A 725 20.53 -22.55 2.48
C VAL A 725 20.72 -22.69 0.97
N ASN A 726 20.64 -23.90 0.44
CA ASN A 726 20.82 -24.16 -0.99
C ASN A 726 19.65 -23.66 -1.83
N ASP A 727 18.42 -23.82 -1.34
CA ASP A 727 17.22 -23.26 -1.97
C ASP A 727 17.25 -21.71 -1.95
N SER A 728 17.72 -21.13 -0.84
CA SER A 728 17.89 -19.69 -0.68
C SER A 728 18.91 -19.10 -1.65
N LEU A 729 20.00 -19.84 -1.93
CA LEU A 729 20.97 -19.46 -2.96
C LEU A 729 20.27 -19.31 -4.32
N ILE A 730 19.51 -20.31 -4.75
CA ILE A 730 18.83 -20.26 -6.06
C ILE A 730 17.77 -19.16 -6.08
N MET A 731 17.00 -18.98 -4.99
CA MET A 731 16.07 -17.86 -4.86
C MET A 731 16.75 -16.49 -4.99
N SER A 732 17.98 -16.34 -4.47
CA SER A 732 18.72 -15.08 -4.53
C SER A 732 19.22 -14.69 -5.93
N LEU A 733 19.20 -15.63 -6.88
CA LEU A 733 19.60 -15.40 -8.27
C LEU A 733 18.42 -14.97 -9.15
N PHE A 734 17.21 -15.46 -8.87
CA PHE A 734 16.07 -15.36 -9.79
C PHE A 734 14.86 -14.58 -9.23
N ASP A 735 15.00 -13.89 -8.11
CA ASP A 735 13.97 -12.96 -7.62
C ASP A 735 13.96 -11.65 -8.44
N ASN A 736 12.86 -10.91 -8.42
CA ASN A 736 12.79 -9.62 -9.11
C ASN A 736 13.74 -8.55 -8.52
N GLN A 737 14.19 -8.73 -7.28
CA GLN A 737 15.17 -7.87 -6.60
C GLN A 737 16.59 -8.44 -6.64
N SER A 738 16.82 -9.47 -7.46
CA SER A 738 18.15 -9.95 -7.84
C SER A 738 18.70 -9.03 -8.94
N TYR A 739 19.39 -7.97 -8.51
CA TYR A 739 19.97 -6.94 -9.37
C TYR A 739 21.44 -7.21 -9.71
N GLN A 740 21.92 -8.42 -9.47
CA GLN A 740 23.24 -8.84 -9.88
C GLN A 740 23.30 -8.83 -11.41
N ALA A 741 24.28 -8.11 -11.97
CA ALA A 741 24.45 -7.95 -13.42
C ALA A 741 25.93 -7.80 -13.78
N ALA A 742 26.24 -8.10 -15.04
CA ALA A 742 27.57 -7.91 -15.62
C ALA A 742 27.61 -6.60 -16.42
N TYR A 743 28.72 -5.87 -16.30
CA TYR A 743 28.94 -4.61 -17.02
C TYR A 743 30.15 -4.74 -17.93
N ARG A 744 30.01 -4.22 -19.14
CA ARG A 744 31.04 -4.15 -20.17
C ARG A 744 30.99 -2.76 -20.77
N ASN A 745 32.16 -2.13 -20.86
CA ASN A 745 32.29 -0.77 -21.42
C ASN A 745 31.45 0.29 -20.70
N TRP A 746 31.12 0.05 -19.43
CA TRP A 746 30.39 1.02 -18.60
C TRP A 746 31.37 1.80 -17.75
N ASN A 747 31.65 3.04 -18.18
CA ASN A 747 32.68 3.90 -17.59
C ASN A 747 34.02 3.15 -17.46
N ASP A 748 34.86 3.59 -16.53
CA ASP A 748 36.15 2.97 -16.24
C ASP A 748 36.08 1.93 -15.11
N PHE A 749 34.88 1.38 -14.84
CA PHE A 749 34.66 0.45 -13.74
C PHE A 749 35.26 -0.94 -14.05
N ASN A 750 35.95 -1.50 -13.07
CA ASN A 750 36.59 -2.80 -13.21
C ASN A 750 36.67 -3.54 -11.87
N ASN A 751 36.32 -4.83 -11.86
CA ASN A 751 36.50 -5.70 -10.69
C ASN A 751 37.29 -6.99 -11.02
N ILE A 752 37.88 -7.09 -12.21
CA ILE A 752 38.75 -8.19 -12.61
C ILE A 752 40.17 -7.67 -12.83
N LYS A 753 41.14 -8.22 -12.10
CA LYS A 753 42.55 -7.81 -12.23
C LYS A 753 43.06 -8.09 -13.66
N GLY A 754 43.72 -7.09 -14.27
CA GLY A 754 44.29 -7.20 -15.62
C GLY A 754 43.34 -6.85 -16.76
N TYR A 755 42.07 -6.57 -16.48
CA TYR A 755 41.10 -6.06 -17.45
C TYR A 755 40.83 -4.57 -17.23
N LYS A 756 40.22 -3.94 -18.23
CA LYS A 756 39.66 -2.58 -18.15
C LYS A 756 38.18 -2.63 -18.52
N ASN A 757 37.39 -1.75 -17.91
CA ASN A 757 35.97 -1.51 -18.22
C ASN A 757 35.13 -2.80 -18.18
N ARG A 758 35.47 -3.69 -17.24
CA ARG A 758 34.88 -5.04 -17.12
C ARG A 758 34.49 -5.31 -15.67
N TRP A 759 33.19 -5.33 -15.43
CA TRP A 759 32.62 -5.72 -14.15
C TRP A 759 32.00 -7.12 -14.27
N ALA A 760 32.69 -8.11 -13.72
CA ALA A 760 32.21 -9.47 -13.57
C ALA A 760 31.06 -9.57 -12.58
N ASN A 761 30.08 -10.40 -12.95
CA ASN A 761 29.02 -10.84 -12.08
C ASN A 761 29.45 -12.11 -11.33
N GLN A 762 29.97 -11.97 -10.11
CA GLN A 762 30.36 -13.13 -9.29
C GLN A 762 29.19 -14.05 -8.90
N TRP A 763 27.95 -13.61 -9.12
CA TRP A 763 26.73 -14.39 -8.85
C TRP A 763 26.27 -15.25 -10.02
N PHE A 764 26.92 -15.17 -11.17
CA PHE A 764 26.58 -16.01 -12.30
C PHE A 764 26.85 -17.50 -11.98
N TRP A 765 25.94 -18.38 -12.40
CA TRP A 765 25.78 -19.72 -11.83
C TRP A 765 26.21 -20.88 -12.73
N LEU A 766 26.40 -20.63 -14.02
CA LEU A 766 26.75 -21.67 -14.98
C LEU A 766 28.27 -21.82 -15.13
N ASP A 767 28.69 -23.04 -15.45
CA ASP A 767 30.09 -23.40 -15.70
C ASP A 767 30.64 -22.69 -16.95
N LYS A 768 31.84 -22.14 -16.83
CA LYS A 768 32.53 -21.42 -17.90
C LYS A 768 32.74 -22.29 -19.15
N GLU A 769 33.25 -23.51 -18.98
CA GLU A 769 33.60 -24.37 -20.13
C GLU A 769 32.34 -24.86 -20.86
N TRP A 770 31.27 -25.16 -20.13
CA TRP A 770 29.97 -25.46 -20.71
C TRP A 770 29.46 -24.30 -21.57
N ILE A 771 29.54 -23.06 -21.08
CA ILE A 771 29.12 -21.88 -21.87
C ILE A 771 29.99 -21.71 -23.09
N LYS A 772 31.30 -21.84 -22.94
CA LYS A 772 32.24 -21.70 -24.06
C LYS A 772 31.90 -22.69 -25.18
N ASN A 773 31.66 -23.95 -24.84
CA ASN A 773 31.24 -24.97 -25.79
C ASN A 773 29.88 -24.64 -26.42
N LYS A 774 28.89 -24.22 -25.63
CA LYS A 774 27.57 -23.84 -26.15
C LYS A 774 27.59 -22.58 -27.01
N ALA A 775 28.44 -21.61 -26.70
CA ALA A 775 28.62 -20.42 -27.51
C ALA A 775 29.23 -20.77 -28.88
N ASP A 776 30.17 -21.72 -28.91
CA ASP A 776 30.73 -22.26 -30.16
C ASP A 776 29.67 -23.02 -30.97
N GLU A 777 28.96 -23.97 -30.34
CA GLU A 777 27.87 -24.75 -30.96
C GLU A 777 26.75 -23.87 -31.54
N LYS A 778 26.39 -22.78 -30.86
CA LYS A 778 25.33 -21.85 -31.26
C LYS A 778 25.82 -20.71 -32.15
N ASN A 779 27.10 -20.70 -32.53
CA ASN A 779 27.74 -19.65 -33.32
C ASN A 779 27.51 -18.24 -32.72
N SER A 780 27.82 -18.09 -31.43
CA SER A 780 27.72 -16.84 -30.67
C SER A 780 29.12 -16.27 -30.41
N PRO A 781 29.79 -15.69 -31.43
CA PRO A 781 31.21 -15.32 -31.35
C PRO A 781 31.48 -14.27 -30.27
N VAL A 782 30.54 -13.34 -30.04
CA VAL A 782 30.71 -12.28 -29.03
C VAL A 782 30.81 -12.85 -27.62
N VAL A 783 29.98 -13.86 -27.27
CA VAL A 783 30.03 -14.52 -25.97
C VAL A 783 31.28 -15.41 -25.87
N PHE A 784 31.60 -16.13 -26.96
CA PHE A 784 32.79 -16.96 -27.02
C PHE A 784 34.09 -16.16 -26.84
N ASP A 785 34.14 -14.94 -27.36
CA ASP A 785 35.29 -14.05 -27.25
C ASP A 785 35.40 -13.43 -25.85
N ASP A 786 34.28 -13.01 -25.24
CA ASP A 786 34.27 -12.49 -23.87
C ASP A 786 34.80 -13.54 -22.87
N ILE A 787 34.51 -14.83 -23.07
CA ILE A 787 34.84 -15.88 -22.09
C ILE A 787 36.30 -16.40 -22.16
N ARG A 788 37.04 -16.23 -23.27
CA ARG A 788 38.31 -16.97 -23.54
C ARG A 788 39.29 -16.97 -22.36
N ASP A 789 39.65 -15.80 -21.87
CA ASP A 789 40.69 -15.62 -20.84
C ASP A 789 40.14 -15.45 -19.42
N ASP A 790 38.84 -15.72 -19.22
CA ASP A 790 38.17 -15.48 -17.94
C ASP A 790 38.20 -16.71 -17.00
N SER A 791 37.56 -16.61 -15.83
CA SER A 791 37.48 -17.68 -14.83
C SER A 791 36.05 -17.92 -14.34
N ASP A 792 35.79 -19.16 -13.87
CA ASP A 792 34.54 -19.53 -13.23
C ASP A 792 34.18 -18.57 -12.09
N ARG A 793 32.92 -18.12 -12.08
CA ARG A 793 32.38 -17.21 -11.06
C ARG A 793 32.19 -17.91 -9.72
N PHE A 794 32.17 -17.13 -8.65
CA PHE A 794 32.04 -17.65 -7.29
C PHE A 794 30.82 -18.57 -7.14
N VAL A 795 29.64 -18.14 -7.59
CA VAL A 795 28.40 -18.93 -7.44
C VAL A 795 28.40 -20.19 -8.28
N ALA A 796 28.93 -20.16 -9.51
CA ALA A 796 29.12 -21.37 -10.32
C ALA A 796 29.97 -22.43 -9.59
N LYS A 797 31.05 -22.01 -8.91
CA LYS A 797 31.89 -22.90 -8.09
C LYS A 797 31.14 -23.44 -6.87
N GLU A 798 30.27 -22.64 -6.26
CA GLU A 798 29.47 -23.05 -5.10
C GLU A 798 28.37 -24.05 -5.47
N ILE A 799 27.70 -23.86 -6.60
CA ILE A 799 26.66 -24.78 -7.08
C ILE A 799 27.23 -26.18 -7.35
N LYS A 800 28.44 -26.29 -7.92
CA LYS A 800 29.11 -27.58 -8.14
C LYS A 800 29.37 -28.38 -6.85
N LYS A 801 29.43 -27.72 -5.68
CA LYS A 801 29.75 -28.34 -4.39
C LYS A 801 28.52 -28.70 -3.56
N ARG A 802 27.33 -28.24 -3.96
CA ARG A 802 26.10 -28.28 -3.14
C ARG A 802 25.13 -29.32 -3.67
N LYS A 803 24.27 -29.82 -2.77
CA LYS A 803 23.13 -30.67 -3.11
C LYS A 803 21.85 -29.86 -3.02
N PHE A 804 21.15 -29.73 -4.13
CA PHE A 804 19.92 -28.94 -4.24
C PHE A 804 18.69 -29.82 -4.06
N SER A 805 17.60 -29.19 -3.62
CA SER A 805 16.28 -29.81 -3.65
C SER A 805 15.75 -29.97 -5.08
N GLU A 806 14.68 -30.75 -5.24
CA GLU A 806 14.01 -30.90 -6.53
C GLU A 806 13.57 -29.54 -7.10
N GLU A 807 12.97 -28.68 -6.29
CA GLU A 807 12.50 -27.37 -6.74
C GLU A 807 13.65 -26.45 -7.17
N ALA A 808 14.77 -26.45 -6.43
CA ALA A 808 15.94 -25.66 -6.78
C ALA A 808 16.65 -26.24 -8.03
N SER A 809 16.74 -27.56 -8.14
CA SER A 809 17.29 -28.25 -9.31
C SER A 809 16.49 -27.95 -10.59
N ASP A 810 15.16 -27.92 -10.51
CA ASP A 810 14.29 -27.56 -11.63
C ASP A 810 14.56 -26.14 -12.13
N VAL A 811 14.74 -25.19 -11.21
CA VAL A 811 15.07 -23.79 -11.54
C VAL A 811 16.45 -23.70 -12.19
N ILE A 812 17.46 -24.40 -11.66
CA ILE A 812 18.81 -24.45 -12.26
C ILE A 812 18.72 -25.00 -13.70
N MET A 813 18.06 -26.14 -13.89
CA MET A 813 17.91 -26.77 -15.20
C MET A 813 17.23 -25.85 -16.22
N LEU A 814 16.07 -25.28 -15.88
CA LEU A 814 15.34 -24.41 -16.80
C LEU A 814 16.07 -23.08 -17.05
N SER A 815 16.79 -22.55 -16.07
CA SER A 815 17.61 -21.35 -16.25
C SER A 815 18.78 -21.59 -17.20
N GLN A 816 19.39 -22.78 -17.15
CA GLN A 816 20.44 -23.21 -18.07
C GLN A 816 19.91 -23.38 -19.49
N MET A 817 18.76 -24.04 -19.64
CA MET A 817 18.08 -24.20 -20.93
C MET A 817 17.73 -22.83 -21.55
N LEU A 818 17.17 -21.92 -20.76
CA LEU A 818 16.85 -20.57 -21.21
C LEU A 818 18.11 -19.81 -21.65
N TYR A 819 19.21 -19.92 -20.89
CA TYR A 819 20.47 -19.29 -21.27
C TYR A 819 20.99 -19.82 -22.61
N GLU A 820 20.95 -21.14 -22.83
CA GLU A 820 21.33 -21.77 -24.10
C GLU A 820 20.47 -21.29 -25.28
N GLU A 821 19.15 -21.21 -25.11
CA GLU A 821 18.26 -20.66 -26.13
C GLU A 821 18.61 -19.21 -26.49
N GLN A 822 18.96 -18.41 -25.48
CA GLN A 822 19.31 -17.00 -25.64
C GLN A 822 20.71 -16.76 -26.25
N LEU A 823 21.53 -17.80 -26.45
CA LEU A 823 22.80 -17.65 -27.17
C LEU A 823 22.58 -17.37 -28.66
N SER A 824 21.54 -17.98 -29.26
CA SER A 824 21.23 -17.82 -30.68
C SER A 824 20.66 -16.43 -31.01
N SER A 825 19.90 -15.82 -30.10
CA SER A 825 19.36 -14.46 -30.26
C SER A 825 20.29 -13.38 -29.70
N ARG A 826 21.49 -13.75 -29.23
CA ARG A 826 22.35 -12.84 -28.47
C ARG A 826 22.83 -11.65 -29.27
N GLN A 827 23.28 -11.90 -30.51
CA GLN A 827 23.79 -10.85 -31.39
C GLN A 827 22.71 -9.80 -31.67
N SER A 828 21.49 -10.22 -32.00
CA SER A 828 20.35 -9.33 -32.21
C SER A 828 20.00 -8.56 -30.94
N SER A 829 20.02 -9.24 -29.78
CA SER A 829 19.75 -8.60 -28.50
C SER A 829 20.75 -7.49 -28.16
N ILE A 830 22.04 -7.67 -28.49
CA ILE A 830 23.08 -6.64 -28.28
C ILE A 830 22.78 -5.40 -29.12
N ILE A 831 22.32 -5.58 -30.36
CA ILE A 831 21.97 -4.46 -31.26
C ILE A 831 20.75 -3.71 -30.75
N ASP A 832 19.73 -4.42 -30.28
CA ASP A 832 18.47 -3.82 -29.82
C ASP A 832 18.57 -3.21 -28.41
N LEU A 833 19.50 -3.71 -27.58
CA LEU A 833 19.68 -3.32 -26.18
C LEU A 833 21.16 -3.01 -25.86
N PRO A 834 21.81 -2.07 -26.58
CA PRO A 834 23.24 -1.80 -26.44
C PRO A 834 23.65 -1.33 -25.04
N GLN A 835 22.72 -0.76 -24.28
CA GLN A 835 22.95 -0.30 -22.90
C GLN A 835 23.04 -1.42 -21.86
N LEU A 836 22.79 -2.69 -22.24
CA LEU A 836 22.66 -3.79 -21.29
C LEU A 836 23.88 -4.71 -21.19
N SER A 837 25.01 -4.39 -21.83
CA SER A 837 26.24 -5.20 -21.78
C SER A 837 25.99 -6.70 -22.07
N LEU A 838 25.13 -7.02 -23.05
CA LEU A 838 24.69 -8.38 -23.32
C LEU A 838 25.77 -9.26 -23.97
N GLU A 839 26.87 -8.65 -24.42
CA GLU A 839 28.10 -9.33 -24.82
C GLU A 839 28.76 -10.11 -23.68
N ALA A 840 28.46 -9.76 -22.42
CA ALA A 840 28.98 -10.46 -21.26
C ALA A 840 28.52 -11.93 -21.23
N TRP A 841 29.43 -12.88 -21.01
CA TRP A 841 29.03 -14.27 -20.82
C TRP A 841 28.31 -14.49 -19.47
N ASP A 842 28.59 -13.66 -18.48
CA ASP A 842 28.09 -13.76 -17.11
C ASP A 842 26.87 -12.86 -16.82
N ILE A 843 26.00 -12.64 -17.81
CA ILE A 843 24.79 -11.82 -17.64
C ILE A 843 23.90 -12.30 -16.48
N GLY A 844 23.34 -11.34 -15.75
CA GLY A 844 22.44 -11.62 -14.62
C GLY A 844 20.98 -11.81 -15.03
N TRP A 845 20.14 -12.12 -14.03
CA TRP A 845 18.71 -12.37 -14.24
C TRP A 845 17.96 -11.19 -14.85
N TYR A 846 18.29 -9.96 -14.46
CA TYR A 846 17.72 -8.76 -15.06
C TYR A 846 17.96 -8.73 -16.58
N GLN A 847 19.21 -8.95 -17.01
CA GLN A 847 19.60 -8.95 -18.43
C GLN A 847 18.89 -10.07 -19.21
N MET A 848 18.82 -11.29 -18.66
CA MET A 848 18.07 -12.39 -19.29
C MET A 848 16.59 -12.09 -19.48
N LYS A 849 15.95 -11.40 -18.53
CA LYS A 849 14.56 -10.96 -18.67
C LYS A 849 14.39 -9.95 -19.80
N GLN A 850 15.35 -9.03 -19.99
CA GLN A 850 15.28 -8.07 -21.09
C GLN A 850 15.42 -8.75 -22.46
N ILE A 851 16.31 -9.75 -22.59
CA ILE A 851 16.39 -10.57 -23.81
C ILE A 851 15.04 -11.24 -24.09
N ASN A 852 14.41 -11.83 -23.07
CA ASN A 852 13.13 -12.51 -23.24
C ASN A 852 11.96 -11.55 -23.58
N ASN A 853 12.07 -10.25 -23.29
CA ASN A 853 11.05 -9.28 -23.69
C ASN A 853 11.03 -9.04 -25.20
N ILE A 854 12.18 -9.19 -25.86
CA ILE A 854 12.32 -9.05 -27.32
C ILE A 854 12.14 -10.42 -28.00
N PHE A 855 12.72 -11.47 -27.40
CA PHE A 855 12.66 -12.84 -27.90
C PHE A 855 11.99 -13.76 -26.87
N PRO A 856 10.65 -13.78 -26.78
CA PRO A 856 9.95 -14.59 -25.80
C PRO A 856 10.24 -16.09 -25.97
N SER A 857 10.57 -16.74 -24.85
CA SER A 857 10.76 -18.19 -24.77
C SER A 857 9.69 -18.85 -23.89
N LYS A 858 9.18 -20.01 -24.33
CA LYS A 858 8.31 -20.86 -23.50
C LYS A 858 9.02 -21.37 -22.24
N THR A 859 10.34 -21.56 -22.32
CA THR A 859 11.19 -21.97 -21.19
C THR A 859 11.19 -20.91 -20.08
N MET A 860 11.07 -19.62 -20.42
CA MET A 860 10.91 -18.56 -19.42
C MET A 860 9.61 -18.71 -18.62
N ASP A 861 8.52 -19.11 -19.26
CA ASP A 861 7.23 -19.28 -18.57
C ASP A 861 7.27 -20.47 -17.61
N TRP A 862 7.86 -21.59 -18.04
CA TRP A 862 8.12 -22.74 -17.17
C TRP A 862 9.06 -22.37 -16.01
N LEU A 863 10.12 -21.61 -16.28
CA LEU A 863 11.06 -21.15 -15.26
C LEU A 863 10.35 -20.30 -14.19
N LYS A 864 9.48 -19.36 -14.59
CA LYS A 864 8.68 -18.56 -13.64
C LYS A 864 7.77 -19.41 -12.76
N GLU A 865 7.17 -20.47 -13.32
CA GLU A 865 6.38 -21.43 -12.55
C GLU A 865 7.23 -22.14 -11.49
N LYS A 866 8.41 -22.64 -11.88
CA LYS A 866 9.32 -23.34 -10.96
C LYS A 866 9.92 -22.40 -9.90
N ILE A 867 10.27 -21.17 -10.25
CA ILE A 867 10.66 -20.14 -9.27
C ILE A 867 9.54 -19.90 -8.26
N SER A 868 8.27 -19.88 -8.70
CA SER A 868 7.13 -19.70 -7.80
C SER A 868 6.97 -20.87 -6.82
N LYS A 869 7.20 -22.10 -7.27
CA LYS A 869 7.21 -23.30 -6.41
C LYS A 869 8.34 -23.25 -5.38
N LEU A 870 9.56 -22.92 -5.80
CA LEU A 870 10.71 -22.74 -4.91
C LEU A 870 10.44 -21.63 -3.88
N LYS A 871 9.82 -20.52 -4.29
CA LYS A 871 9.44 -19.43 -3.40
C LYS A 871 8.49 -19.88 -2.29
N LEU A 872 7.45 -20.64 -2.63
CA LEU A 872 6.48 -21.18 -1.66
C LEU A 872 7.15 -22.14 -0.66
N LYS A 873 8.09 -22.96 -1.13
CA LYS A 873 8.89 -23.83 -0.26
C LYS A 873 9.76 -23.02 0.69
N CYS A 874 10.48 -22.02 0.21
CA CYS A 874 11.28 -21.14 1.07
C CYS A 874 10.41 -20.42 2.10
N GLU A 875 9.23 -19.93 1.72
CA GLU A 875 8.25 -19.34 2.64
C GLU A 875 7.86 -20.30 3.76
N LYS A 876 7.54 -21.56 3.44
CA LYS A 876 7.25 -22.60 4.45
C LYS A 876 8.43 -22.81 5.40
N ASN A 877 9.65 -22.91 4.86
CA ASN A 877 10.86 -23.18 5.63
C ASN A 877 11.25 -22.03 6.56
N VAL A 878 10.91 -20.77 6.25
CA VAL A 878 11.08 -19.63 7.17
C VAL A 878 10.35 -19.88 8.50
N TYR A 879 9.13 -20.41 8.45
CA TYR A 879 8.37 -20.75 9.65
C TYR A 879 8.87 -22.03 10.32
N GLU A 880 9.26 -23.06 9.55
CA GLU A 880 9.79 -24.31 10.11
C GLU A 880 11.12 -24.10 10.84
N LEU A 881 11.97 -23.19 10.36
CA LEU A 881 13.21 -22.78 11.00
C LEU A 881 13.03 -21.76 12.14
N ASN A 882 11.79 -21.53 12.60
CA ASN A 882 11.43 -20.62 13.68
C ASN A 882 11.88 -19.16 13.48
N MET A 883 12.02 -18.73 12.21
CA MET A 883 12.40 -17.36 11.89
C MET A 883 11.23 -16.39 12.07
N LEU A 884 9.99 -16.88 12.00
CA LEU A 884 8.76 -16.16 12.31
C LEU A 884 7.81 -17.05 13.11
N ILE A 885 6.88 -16.43 13.84
CA ILE A 885 5.80 -17.14 14.52
C ILE A 885 4.68 -17.37 13.50
N LYS A 886 4.14 -18.60 13.46
CA LYS A 886 3.02 -18.99 12.60
C LYS A 886 1.72 -18.28 12.97
#